data_AF-A0A6N2LT79-F1
#
_entry.id   AF-A0A6N2LT79-F1
#
_cell.length_a   1.000
_cell.length_b   1.000
_cell.length_c   1.000
_cell.angle_alpha   90.00
_cell.angle_beta   90.00
_cell.angle_gamma   90.00
#
_symmetry.space_group_name_H-M   'P 1'
#
loop_
_entity.id
_entity.type
_entity.pdbx_description
1 polymer ?
#
loop_
_entity_poly.entity_id
_entity_poly.type
_entity_poly.pdbx_seq_one_letter_code
_entity_poly.pdbx_strand_id
1 'polypeptide(L)'
;MKMEEGMQLIDENGKFNVDGLQDFVTATEFAQSGFSYAIVAIIGSQSSAGKSTLMNQTFHTKFKEMDAYNGRSQTTKGIWIAKCSDIDPFTIVMDFEGTDSNQRGEDDAAFERQSTLFALEIADVVLINMWCKDIGLEHAASRPLLKTVFQVIKRSSKQPKRTLLFVIRDHTKTPLERLKKFIFEDIEKHFLRSYFLQIWDAVPEPGTTTLYEFFKVEITALHSYEFQEVEFKEQVAQLRQQFVHSTCPGGLVGDRKKVKSASFSIYAEDIWKTIKENKDLYLPSIKVMVAAFRCEAIAEEKLKCFTSNTRWLAIKEDVQAGPVLGFGEDVTSFLETCLSEYDIEVGHFDQEVRNAKRQQLLSNVLMVVHDAYDTMLMHLYSNTVKSFKTSLEQSLNEGREYVASIHLCSQSCLREFDEGCEDAAIQQSGWNANKFRKRLICNMLSEVMAKYENQITHAIANTVESLLEASERNTWALVRDVFECNTEKAISEFSDAAASFELRSSEIDTKFQHLREFARNLLKMKAREKADAGRVLKRMMDRSKQVFDNYENSMSWYKSETNLDEIERKALSKSLRILSIMAAIRYDEMPDQIENNCSESIFAKDAHGSCIGPLALDTWEEVSQNSTTLLKPEDCKSLWMTFIEEIKPMVTDVKSRQDARRKTQSYVAVGTGAAVGVAAAAAAAVVAGPAVVANLGIAFITRAMRR
;
A
#
# COMPACT_ATOMS: atom_id res chain seq x y z
N MET A 1 -29.03 32.36 56.99
CA MET A 1 -29.46 33.76 56.83
C MET A 1 -28.64 34.57 55.81
N LYS A 2 -27.32 34.38 55.67
CA LYS A 2 -26.49 35.12 54.68
C LYS A 2 -26.62 34.71 53.20
N MET A 3 -27.30 33.62 52.86
CA MET A 3 -27.31 33.06 51.49
C MET A 3 -28.64 33.18 50.74
N GLU A 4 -29.61 33.89 51.34
CA GLU A 4 -30.79 34.40 50.62
C GLU A 4 -30.45 35.69 49.85
N GLU A 5 -29.39 36.38 50.29
CA GLU A 5 -28.73 37.48 49.58
C GLU A 5 -27.94 36.82 48.44
N GLY A 6 -28.44 36.93 47.19
CA GLY A 6 -27.85 36.24 46.04
C GLY A 6 -26.35 36.49 45.88
N MET A 7 -25.64 35.51 45.31
CA MET A 7 -24.20 35.56 45.05
C MET A 7 -23.94 35.94 43.59
N GLN A 8 -22.96 36.81 43.33
CA GLN A 8 -22.58 37.16 41.96
C GLN A 8 -21.70 36.05 41.36
N LEU A 9 -22.28 35.30 40.42
CA LEU A 9 -21.64 34.19 39.73
C LEU A 9 -20.68 34.68 38.64
N ILE A 10 -21.12 35.67 37.86
CA ILE A 10 -20.32 36.31 36.80
C ILE A 10 -20.42 37.82 37.00
N ASP A 11 -19.30 38.52 36.98
CA ASP A 11 -19.26 39.97 37.14
C ASP A 11 -19.58 40.74 35.85
N GLU A 12 -19.58 42.08 35.92
CA GLU A 12 -19.84 42.95 34.77
C GLU A 12 -18.82 42.82 33.63
N ASN A 13 -17.61 42.31 33.92
CA ASN A 13 -16.53 42.10 32.96
C ASN A 13 -16.51 40.64 32.44
N GLY A 14 -17.51 39.84 32.78
CA GLY A 14 -17.61 38.43 32.39
C GLY A 14 -16.59 37.52 33.08
N LYS A 15 -16.07 37.90 34.27
CA LYS A 15 -15.21 37.04 35.09
C LYS A 15 -16.08 36.11 35.94
N PHE A 16 -15.79 34.82 35.89
CA PHE A 16 -16.49 33.79 36.66
C PHE A 16 -15.95 33.73 38.10
N ASN A 17 -16.85 33.67 39.09
CA ASN A 17 -16.52 33.64 40.52
C ASN A 17 -16.47 32.20 41.05
N VAL A 18 -15.33 31.54 40.87
CA VAL A 18 -15.13 30.14 41.28
C VAL A 18 -15.22 29.98 42.80
N ASP A 19 -14.53 30.84 43.55
CA ASP A 19 -14.48 30.78 45.01
C ASP A 19 -15.88 31.01 45.62
N GLY A 20 -16.60 32.03 45.13
CA GLY A 20 -17.95 32.32 45.57
C GLY A 20 -18.92 31.18 45.30
N LEU A 21 -18.82 30.52 44.13
CA LEU A 21 -19.65 29.35 43.81
C LEU A 21 -19.35 28.16 44.71
N GLN A 22 -18.08 27.92 45.04
CA GLN A 22 -17.71 26.84 45.94
C GLN A 22 -18.24 27.08 47.36
N ASP A 23 -18.17 28.31 47.85
CA ASP A 23 -18.76 28.72 49.12
C ASP A 23 -20.28 28.53 49.12
N PHE A 24 -20.95 28.94 48.04
CA PHE A 24 -22.39 28.77 47.85
C PHE A 24 -22.80 27.29 47.88
N VAL A 25 -22.11 26.42 47.12
CA VAL A 25 -22.41 24.97 47.08
C VAL A 25 -22.23 24.32 48.45
N THR A 26 -21.19 24.72 49.18
CA THR A 26 -20.89 24.18 50.51
C THR A 26 -21.96 24.59 51.52
N ALA A 27 -22.28 25.88 51.61
CA ALA A 27 -23.17 26.39 52.65
C ALA A 27 -24.67 26.20 52.34
N THR A 28 -25.04 25.90 51.09
CA THR A 28 -26.40 25.48 50.73
C THR A 28 -26.63 23.97 50.79
N GLU A 29 -25.56 23.19 51.02
CA GLU A 29 -25.51 21.72 50.96
C GLU A 29 -25.93 21.14 49.60
N PHE A 30 -25.79 21.92 48.52
CA PHE A 30 -26.23 21.54 47.17
C PHE A 30 -25.61 20.22 46.68
N ALA A 31 -24.37 19.93 47.06
CA ALA A 31 -23.69 18.69 46.70
C ALA A 31 -24.42 17.42 47.20
N GLN A 32 -25.25 17.53 48.24
CA GLN A 32 -26.03 16.42 48.79
C GLN A 32 -27.32 16.14 48.00
N SER A 33 -27.78 17.08 47.16
CA SER A 33 -29.03 16.95 46.39
C SER A 33 -28.97 15.97 45.21
N GLY A 34 -27.78 15.45 44.86
CA GLY A 34 -27.59 14.46 43.81
C GLY A 34 -28.10 14.94 42.44
N PHE A 35 -29.17 14.31 41.93
CA PHE A 35 -29.88 14.71 40.70
C PHE A 35 -31.22 15.42 40.97
N SER A 36 -31.61 15.53 42.25
CA SER A 36 -32.88 16.12 42.67
C SER A 36 -32.72 17.63 42.87
N TYR A 37 -32.45 18.33 41.77
CA TYR A 37 -32.40 19.78 41.74
C TYR A 37 -32.94 20.35 40.43
N ALA A 38 -33.30 21.64 40.42
CA ALA A 38 -33.73 22.38 39.25
C ALA A 38 -32.98 23.71 39.16
N ILE A 39 -32.64 24.14 37.94
CA ILE A 39 -32.04 25.45 37.69
C ILE A 39 -33.02 26.30 36.88
N VAL A 40 -33.38 27.47 37.40
CA VAL A 40 -34.28 28.43 36.76
C VAL A 40 -33.52 29.71 36.46
N ALA A 41 -33.48 30.13 35.19
CA ALA A 41 -32.87 31.39 34.77
C ALA A 41 -33.95 32.38 34.33
N ILE A 42 -33.78 33.68 34.62
CA ILE A 42 -34.62 34.74 34.06
C ILE A 42 -33.83 35.61 33.08
N ILE A 43 -34.40 35.83 31.89
CA ILE A 43 -33.86 36.69 30.84
C ILE A 43 -34.94 37.68 30.36
N GLY A 44 -34.53 38.87 29.93
CA GLY A 44 -35.44 39.92 29.43
C GLY A 44 -34.83 41.31 29.52
N SER A 45 -35.52 42.32 29.00
CA SER A 45 -34.97 43.68 28.87
C SER A 45 -34.60 44.34 30.22
N GLN A 46 -33.64 45.28 30.19
CA GLN A 46 -32.92 45.79 31.36
C GLN A 46 -33.76 46.61 32.33
N SER A 47 -34.62 47.50 31.84
CA SER A 47 -34.99 48.66 32.69
C SER A 47 -36.49 48.92 32.85
N SER A 48 -37.35 47.97 32.49
CA SER A 48 -38.81 48.16 32.66
C SER A 48 -39.50 46.98 33.34
N ALA A 49 -38.94 45.77 33.33
CA ALA A 49 -39.74 44.57 33.55
C ALA A 49 -39.62 43.86 34.89
N GLY A 50 -39.01 44.48 35.91
CA GLY A 50 -39.01 43.95 37.28
C GLY A 50 -38.61 42.47 37.35
N LYS A 51 -37.48 42.11 36.70
CA LYS A 51 -36.95 40.73 36.68
C LYS A 51 -36.61 40.28 38.09
N SER A 52 -35.71 41.00 38.75
CA SER A 52 -35.30 40.74 40.14
C SER A 52 -36.50 40.81 41.09
N THR A 53 -37.43 41.76 40.89
CA THR A 53 -38.70 41.81 41.64
C THR A 53 -39.54 40.54 41.44
N LEU A 54 -39.70 40.05 40.21
CA LEU A 54 -40.41 38.79 39.95
C LEU A 54 -39.71 37.59 40.60
N MET A 55 -38.38 37.54 40.55
CA MET A 55 -37.59 36.47 41.16
C MET A 55 -37.70 36.49 42.69
N ASN A 56 -37.67 37.67 43.29
CA ASN A 56 -37.83 37.86 44.72
C ASN A 56 -39.24 37.45 45.18
N GLN A 57 -40.28 37.85 44.45
CA GLN A 57 -41.67 37.51 44.78
C GLN A 57 -41.98 36.03 44.54
N THR A 58 -41.52 35.45 43.42
CA THR A 58 -41.81 34.06 43.04
C THR A 58 -41.00 33.06 43.85
N PHE A 59 -39.70 33.32 44.07
CA PHE A 59 -38.78 32.36 44.67
C PHE A 59 -38.32 32.75 46.09
N HIS A 60 -38.86 33.83 46.65
CA HIS A 60 -38.50 34.33 47.99
C HIS A 60 -36.99 34.59 48.14
N THR A 61 -36.42 35.21 47.11
CA THR A 61 -35.01 35.63 47.07
C THR A 61 -34.85 37.11 47.40
N LYS A 62 -33.60 37.56 47.57
CA LYS A 62 -33.25 38.96 47.89
C LYS A 62 -32.26 39.54 46.88
N PHE A 63 -32.52 39.36 45.58
CA PHE A 63 -31.76 40.06 44.54
C PHE A 63 -31.97 41.56 44.65
N LYS A 64 -30.94 42.34 44.28
CA LYS A 64 -31.00 43.80 44.32
C LYS A 64 -32.07 44.30 43.34
N GLU A 65 -33.07 45.00 43.85
CA GLU A 65 -34.11 45.64 43.04
C GLU A 65 -33.75 47.10 42.72
N MET A 66 -34.33 47.62 41.64
CA MET A 66 -34.12 49.01 41.24
C MET A 66 -34.82 49.92 42.23
N ASP A 67 -34.09 50.87 42.79
CA ASP A 67 -34.69 51.92 43.61
C ASP A 67 -35.25 53.03 42.72
N ALA A 68 -36.58 53.06 42.57
CA ALA A 68 -37.28 54.01 41.72
C ALA A 68 -37.03 55.48 42.13
N TYR A 69 -36.67 55.76 43.39
CA TYR A 69 -36.39 57.11 43.87
C TYR A 69 -35.03 57.64 43.42
N ASN A 70 -34.07 56.74 43.17
CA ASN A 70 -32.71 57.09 42.73
C ASN A 70 -32.55 57.14 41.20
N GLY A 71 -33.66 56.97 40.46
CA GLY A 71 -33.70 57.03 39.00
C GLY A 71 -33.63 55.66 38.33
N ARG A 72 -33.87 55.63 37.01
CA ARG A 72 -33.82 54.40 36.20
C ARG A 72 -32.38 54.09 35.80
N SER A 73 -31.71 53.23 36.57
CA SER A 73 -30.35 52.78 36.30
C SER A 73 -30.25 51.25 36.24
N GLN A 74 -29.21 50.75 35.59
CA GLN A 74 -28.86 49.34 35.63
C GLN A 74 -28.73 48.85 37.08
N THR A 75 -29.47 47.80 37.43
CA THR A 75 -29.52 47.28 38.81
C THR A 75 -28.78 45.95 38.93
N THR A 76 -29.09 44.99 38.05
CA THR A 76 -28.35 43.73 37.95
C THR A 76 -27.17 43.90 37.01
N LYS A 77 -25.97 43.68 37.53
CA LYS A 77 -24.72 43.66 36.78
C LYS A 77 -24.13 42.27 36.83
N GLY A 78 -23.90 41.66 35.66
CA GLY A 78 -23.48 40.28 35.54
C GLY A 78 -24.61 39.29 35.80
N ILE A 79 -24.26 38.10 36.31
CA ILE A 79 -25.20 37.00 36.56
C ILE A 79 -25.15 36.65 38.05
N TRP A 80 -26.32 36.59 38.67
CA TRP A 80 -26.47 36.32 40.09
C TRP A 80 -27.20 35.00 40.33
N ILE A 81 -26.84 34.29 41.39
CA ILE A 81 -27.39 32.98 41.74
C ILE A 81 -27.88 32.98 43.20
N ALA A 82 -29.02 32.35 43.47
CA ALA A 82 -29.56 32.19 44.82
C ALA A 82 -30.29 30.84 44.96
N LYS A 83 -30.39 30.36 46.21
CA LYS A 83 -31.22 29.18 46.56
C LYS A 83 -32.65 29.64 46.81
N CYS A 84 -33.63 28.95 46.24
CA CYS A 84 -35.02 29.13 46.58
C CYS A 84 -35.34 28.44 47.91
N SER A 85 -35.98 29.15 48.82
CA SER A 85 -36.52 28.58 50.06
C SER A 85 -37.84 27.85 49.78
N ASP A 86 -38.14 26.80 50.54
CA ASP A 86 -39.46 26.14 50.59
C ASP A 86 -40.00 25.62 49.23
N ILE A 87 -39.13 25.09 48.37
CA ILE A 87 -39.48 24.34 47.15
C ILE A 87 -38.70 23.03 47.12
N ASP A 88 -39.40 21.93 46.83
CA ASP A 88 -38.84 20.61 46.53
C ASP A 88 -39.12 20.30 45.05
N PRO A 89 -38.13 19.89 44.23
CA PRO A 89 -36.72 19.62 44.57
C PRO A 89 -35.88 20.89 44.78
N PHE A 90 -34.62 20.71 45.21
CA PHE A 90 -33.68 21.80 45.44
C PHE A 90 -33.61 22.74 44.23
N THR A 91 -34.10 23.97 44.36
CA THR A 91 -34.20 24.90 43.23
C THR A 91 -33.21 26.04 43.35
N ILE A 92 -32.36 26.18 42.33
CA ILE A 92 -31.43 27.29 42.14
C ILE A 92 -32.06 28.26 41.15
N VAL A 93 -32.00 29.54 41.47
CA VAL A 93 -32.49 30.60 40.61
C VAL A 93 -31.37 31.53 40.21
N MET A 94 -31.39 31.98 38.95
CA MET A 94 -30.35 32.80 38.35
C MET A 94 -30.95 34.06 37.71
N ASP A 95 -30.54 35.23 38.20
CA ASP A 95 -30.93 36.53 37.68
C ASP A 95 -29.85 37.04 36.72
N PHE A 96 -30.20 37.17 35.44
CA PHE A 96 -29.29 37.66 34.40
C PHE A 96 -29.47 39.17 34.22
N GLU A 97 -28.35 39.86 34.00
CA GLU A 97 -28.35 41.24 33.52
C GLU A 97 -29.29 41.38 32.31
N GLY A 98 -30.13 42.41 32.34
CA GLY A 98 -31.12 42.56 31.29
C GLY A 98 -30.54 43.12 30.00
N THR A 99 -31.22 42.82 28.91
CA THR A 99 -30.81 43.20 27.56
C THR A 99 -31.32 44.60 27.18
N ASP A 100 -30.76 45.23 26.15
CA ASP A 100 -31.16 46.53 25.61
C ASP A 100 -30.81 47.71 26.53
N SER A 101 -29.56 47.74 26.98
CA SER A 101 -28.97 48.85 27.74
C SER A 101 -28.33 49.87 26.80
N ASN A 102 -28.52 51.17 27.06
CA ASN A 102 -27.76 52.23 26.38
C ASN A 102 -26.38 52.50 27.05
N GLN A 103 -25.95 51.64 27.99
CA GLN A 103 -24.85 51.95 28.92
C GLN A 103 -23.53 51.23 28.62
N ARG A 104 -23.46 50.18 27.79
CA ARG A 104 -22.18 49.52 27.43
C ARG A 104 -21.75 49.68 25.96
N GLY A 105 -22.57 50.27 25.07
CA GLY A 105 -22.16 50.56 23.69
C GLY A 105 -22.07 49.30 22.81
N GLU A 106 -21.14 49.23 21.84
CA GLU A 106 -21.03 48.08 20.89
C GLU A 106 -20.74 46.72 21.58
N ASP A 107 -20.18 46.73 22.79
CA ASP A 107 -19.89 45.52 23.58
C ASP A 107 -21.14 44.94 24.30
N ASP A 108 -22.27 45.67 24.36
CA ASP A 108 -23.54 45.19 24.95
C ASP A 108 -24.01 43.90 24.25
N ALA A 109 -23.98 43.86 22.93
CA ALA A 109 -24.53 42.75 22.15
C ALA A 109 -23.74 41.43 22.33
N ALA A 110 -22.44 41.50 22.65
CA ALA A 110 -21.62 40.31 22.87
C ALA A 110 -21.93 39.68 24.23
N PHE A 111 -21.97 40.49 25.28
CA PHE A 111 -22.27 40.04 26.63
C PHE A 111 -23.71 39.52 26.75
N GLU A 112 -24.68 40.19 26.13
CA GLU A 112 -26.07 39.73 26.08
C GLU A 112 -26.20 38.34 25.44
N ARG A 113 -25.51 38.12 24.31
CA ARG A 113 -25.51 36.82 23.64
C ARG A 113 -24.86 35.75 24.51
N GLN A 114 -23.66 36.00 25.03
CA GLN A 114 -22.95 35.06 25.89
C GLN A 114 -23.79 34.68 27.12
N SER A 115 -24.40 35.67 27.77
CA SER A 115 -25.29 35.49 28.92
C SER A 115 -26.52 34.65 28.56
N THR A 116 -27.14 34.90 27.41
CA THR A 116 -28.29 34.12 26.91
C THR A 116 -27.93 32.66 26.62
N LEU A 117 -26.79 32.44 25.97
CA LEU A 117 -26.27 31.11 25.68
C LEU A 117 -25.99 30.35 26.97
N PHE A 118 -25.38 31.03 27.94
CA PHE A 118 -25.11 30.47 29.24
C PHE A 118 -26.39 30.07 29.96
N ALA A 119 -27.41 30.94 29.97
CA ALA A 119 -28.73 30.64 30.53
C ALA A 119 -29.34 29.37 29.93
N LEU A 120 -29.27 29.21 28.61
CA LEU A 120 -29.85 28.05 27.90
C LEU A 120 -29.08 26.76 28.16
N GLU A 121 -27.76 26.82 28.28
CA GLU A 121 -26.96 25.63 28.54
C GLU A 121 -27.07 25.17 30.00
N ILE A 122 -27.11 26.11 30.94
CA ILE A 122 -27.10 25.80 32.37
C ILE A 122 -28.50 25.53 32.93
N ALA A 123 -29.53 26.27 32.51
CA ALA A 123 -30.85 26.21 33.11
C ALA A 123 -31.74 25.10 32.53
N ASP A 124 -32.61 24.58 33.39
CA ASP A 124 -33.65 23.62 33.00
C ASP A 124 -34.94 24.35 32.57
N VAL A 125 -35.21 25.49 33.21
CA VAL A 125 -36.32 26.39 32.87
C VAL A 125 -35.77 27.80 32.65
N VAL A 126 -36.08 28.39 31.49
CA VAL A 126 -35.72 29.78 31.18
C VAL A 126 -36.99 30.62 31.15
N LEU A 127 -37.11 31.54 32.12
CA LEU A 127 -38.14 32.55 32.20
C LEU A 127 -37.82 33.70 31.24
N ILE A 128 -38.68 33.91 30.25
CA ILE A 128 -38.57 35.03 29.32
C ILE A 128 -39.55 36.10 29.78
N ASN A 129 -39.05 37.11 30.48
CA ASN A 129 -39.87 38.15 31.10
C ASN A 129 -40.07 39.31 30.11
N MET A 130 -41.34 39.53 29.71
CA MET A 130 -41.72 40.48 28.66
C MET A 130 -42.89 41.34 29.11
N TRP A 131 -42.95 42.61 28.70
CA TRP A 131 -44.14 43.44 28.90
C TRP A 131 -45.21 43.15 27.85
N CYS A 132 -46.48 43.15 28.27
CA CYS A 132 -47.60 42.93 27.36
C CYS A 132 -47.65 43.95 26.20
N LYS A 133 -47.25 45.20 26.45
CA LYS A 133 -47.23 46.27 25.44
C LYS A 133 -46.08 46.11 24.42
N ASP A 134 -45.03 45.40 24.80
CA ASP A 134 -43.83 45.24 23.97
C ASP A 134 -44.00 44.08 22.98
N ILE A 135 -45.01 43.23 23.18
CA ILE A 135 -45.37 42.14 22.27
C ILE A 135 -45.70 42.72 20.88
N GLY A 136 -44.96 42.27 19.86
CA GLY A 136 -45.09 42.70 18.46
C GLY A 136 -44.13 43.80 18.02
N LEU A 137 -43.32 44.37 18.93
CA LEU A 137 -42.25 45.31 18.60
C LEU A 137 -40.95 44.59 18.23
N GLU A 138 -40.10 45.19 17.39
CA GLU A 138 -38.91 44.50 16.88
C GLU A 138 -37.80 44.36 17.93
N HIS A 139 -37.43 45.44 18.63
CA HIS A 139 -36.38 45.42 19.64
C HIS A 139 -36.93 45.18 21.06
N ALA A 140 -38.01 45.88 21.42
CA ALA A 140 -38.58 45.81 22.77
C ALA A 140 -39.20 44.43 23.11
N ALA A 141 -39.67 43.66 22.12
CA ALA A 141 -40.13 42.29 22.34
C ALA A 141 -38.99 41.28 22.60
N SER A 142 -37.75 41.76 22.77
CA SER A 142 -36.57 40.92 22.95
C SER A 142 -36.34 39.95 21.77
N ARG A 143 -36.67 40.34 20.53
CA ARG A 143 -36.43 39.48 19.35
C ARG A 143 -34.95 39.15 19.12
N PRO A 144 -33.97 40.05 19.36
CA PRO A 144 -32.55 39.69 19.28
C PRO A 144 -32.14 38.61 20.30
N LEU A 145 -32.73 38.64 21.50
CA LEU A 145 -32.58 37.62 22.54
C LEU A 145 -33.14 36.28 22.05
N LEU A 146 -34.38 36.28 21.55
CA LEU A 146 -35.02 35.11 20.98
C LEU A 146 -34.21 34.53 19.80
N LYS A 147 -33.61 35.37 18.97
CA LYS A 147 -32.71 34.91 17.88
C LYS A 147 -31.51 34.13 18.40
N THR A 148 -30.93 34.58 19.50
CA THR A 148 -29.82 33.88 20.14
C THR A 148 -30.30 32.54 20.72
N VAL A 149 -31.48 32.51 21.35
CA VAL A 149 -32.12 31.28 21.85
C VAL A 149 -32.29 30.25 20.74
N PHE A 150 -32.81 30.67 19.58
CA PHE A 150 -33.06 29.78 18.45
C PHE A 150 -31.77 29.33 17.72
N GLN A 151 -30.69 30.12 17.74
CA GLN A 151 -29.39 29.72 17.20
C GLN A 151 -28.75 28.54 17.95
N VAL A 152 -28.95 28.44 19.27
CA VAL A 152 -28.45 27.33 20.09
C VAL A 152 -29.03 26.00 19.69
N ILE A 153 -30.29 26.00 19.23
CA ILE A 153 -31.04 24.79 18.86
C ILE A 153 -30.29 23.99 17.80
N LYS A 154 -29.65 24.66 16.83
CA LYS A 154 -28.86 24.00 15.77
C LYS A 154 -27.67 23.21 16.32
N ARG A 155 -27.04 23.68 17.41
CA ARG A 155 -25.89 23.01 18.05
C ARG A 155 -26.33 21.80 18.89
N SER A 156 -27.59 21.79 19.36
CA SER A 156 -28.08 20.88 20.40
C SER A 156 -29.06 19.81 19.88
N SER A 157 -28.91 19.33 18.64
CA SER A 157 -29.84 18.40 17.96
C SER A 157 -29.91 16.97 18.54
N LYS A 158 -29.39 16.73 19.75
CA LYS A 158 -29.41 15.42 20.42
C LYS A 158 -29.82 15.47 21.90
N GLN A 159 -30.31 16.61 22.41
CA GLN A 159 -30.65 16.76 23.84
C GLN A 159 -32.16 16.85 24.10
N PRO A 160 -32.62 16.44 25.30
CA PRO A 160 -34.03 16.49 25.71
C PRO A 160 -34.59 17.92 25.83
N LYS A 161 -35.92 18.03 25.80
CA LYS A 161 -36.67 19.30 25.72
C LYS A 161 -36.45 20.18 26.96
N ARG A 162 -35.94 21.40 26.75
CA ARG A 162 -35.86 22.47 27.78
C ARG A 162 -37.17 23.24 27.84
N THR A 163 -37.48 23.87 28.97
CA THR A 163 -38.70 24.66 29.10
C THR A 163 -38.43 26.15 28.94
N LEU A 164 -39.08 26.78 27.97
CA LEU A 164 -39.14 28.22 27.81
C LEU A 164 -40.49 28.70 28.35
N LEU A 165 -40.45 29.44 29.46
CA LEU A 165 -41.65 29.96 30.10
C LEU A 165 -41.72 31.47 29.89
N PHE A 166 -42.60 31.91 29.00
CA PHE A 166 -42.85 33.32 28.75
C PHE A 166 -43.72 33.90 29.85
N VAL A 167 -43.20 34.89 30.57
CA VAL A 167 -43.92 35.61 31.63
C VAL A 167 -44.27 37.00 31.11
N ILE A 168 -45.55 37.19 30.79
CA ILE A 168 -46.10 38.45 30.29
C ILE A 168 -46.47 39.34 31.48
N ARG A 169 -45.85 40.51 31.58
CA ARG A 169 -46.04 41.51 32.63
C ARG A 169 -47.05 42.56 32.20
N ASP A 170 -47.72 43.16 33.18
CA ASP A 170 -48.72 44.21 33.01
C ASP A 170 -49.80 43.80 32.00
N HIS A 171 -50.37 42.62 32.23
CA HIS A 171 -51.44 42.09 31.39
C HIS A 171 -52.64 43.04 31.37
N THR A 172 -53.10 43.37 30.17
CA THR A 172 -54.21 44.30 29.94
C THR A 172 -55.49 43.53 29.57
N LYS A 173 -56.51 44.20 29.01
CA LYS A 173 -57.80 43.60 28.65
C LYS A 173 -57.73 42.50 27.57
N THR A 174 -56.59 42.29 26.95
CA THR A 174 -56.42 41.28 25.88
C THR A 174 -56.40 39.89 26.49
N PRO A 175 -57.32 38.97 26.14
CA PRO A 175 -57.33 37.62 26.71
C PRO A 175 -56.02 36.86 26.48
N LEU A 176 -55.60 36.07 27.48
CA LEU A 176 -54.36 35.28 27.44
C LEU A 176 -54.31 34.33 26.24
N GLU A 177 -55.45 33.75 25.82
CA GLU A 177 -55.51 32.83 24.67
C GLU A 177 -55.11 33.53 23.37
N ARG A 178 -55.48 34.81 23.22
CA ARG A 178 -55.09 35.61 22.05
C ARG A 178 -53.63 36.01 22.10
N LEU A 179 -53.10 36.35 23.28
CA LEU A 179 -51.67 36.64 23.45
C LEU A 179 -50.81 35.40 23.20
N LYS A 180 -51.23 34.24 23.70
CA LYS A 180 -50.60 32.94 23.41
C LYS A 180 -50.54 32.72 21.91
N LYS A 181 -51.68 32.81 21.22
CA LYS A 181 -51.74 32.66 19.77
C LYS A 181 -50.84 33.66 19.04
N PHE A 182 -50.82 34.93 19.45
CA PHE A 182 -49.97 35.95 18.83
C PHE A 182 -48.48 35.67 19.04
N ILE A 183 -48.06 35.29 20.25
CA ILE A 183 -46.66 34.95 20.54
C ILE A 183 -46.26 33.68 19.76
N PHE A 184 -47.12 32.66 19.73
CA PHE A 184 -46.88 31.47 18.92
C PHE A 184 -46.78 31.81 17.44
N GLU A 185 -47.69 32.63 16.91
CA GLU A 185 -47.63 33.10 15.52
C GLU A 185 -46.40 33.99 15.28
N ASP A 186 -45.96 34.82 16.22
CA ASP A 186 -44.77 35.66 16.02
C ASP A 186 -43.48 34.79 16.00
N ILE A 187 -43.40 33.83 16.93
CA ILE A 187 -42.34 32.83 16.98
C ILE A 187 -42.34 31.96 15.71
N GLU A 188 -43.50 31.52 15.22
CA GLU A 188 -43.58 30.66 14.04
C GLU A 188 -43.47 31.45 12.72
N LYS A 189 -44.28 32.50 12.53
CA LYS A 189 -44.43 33.27 11.29
C LYS A 189 -43.28 34.21 11.01
N HIS A 190 -42.75 34.91 12.01
CA HIS A 190 -41.61 35.82 11.77
C HIS A 190 -40.29 35.06 11.89
N PHE A 191 -40.19 34.13 12.84
CA PHE A 191 -38.90 33.51 13.16
C PHE A 191 -38.59 32.28 12.31
N LEU A 192 -39.49 31.29 12.21
CA LEU A 192 -39.25 30.16 11.30
C LEU A 192 -39.23 30.64 9.86
N ARG A 193 -40.15 31.51 9.43
CA ARG A 193 -40.18 31.95 8.02
C ARG A 193 -39.01 32.84 7.62
N SER A 194 -38.58 33.82 8.42
CA SER A 194 -37.42 34.66 8.07
C SER A 194 -36.11 33.88 8.17
N TYR A 195 -36.01 32.90 9.06
CA TYR A 195 -34.80 32.10 9.26
C TYR A 195 -34.73 30.92 8.27
N PHE A 196 -35.85 30.29 7.92
CA PHE A 196 -35.94 29.29 6.85
C PHE A 196 -35.84 29.95 5.46
N LEU A 197 -36.48 31.10 5.18
CA LEU A 197 -36.31 31.80 3.89
C LEU A 197 -34.86 32.23 3.64
N GLN A 198 -34.14 32.68 4.67
CA GLN A 198 -32.71 33.04 4.52
C GLN A 198 -31.78 31.84 4.30
N ILE A 199 -32.22 30.62 4.62
CA ILE A 199 -31.39 29.39 4.54
C ILE A 199 -31.84 28.48 3.36
N TRP A 200 -33.09 28.61 2.91
CA TRP A 200 -33.80 27.58 2.12
C TRP A 200 -34.56 28.12 0.89
N ASP A 201 -34.09 29.21 0.27
CA ASP A 201 -34.70 29.76 -0.97
C ASP A 201 -34.53 28.87 -2.23
N ALA A 202 -33.91 27.67 -2.10
CA ALA A 202 -33.55 26.81 -3.23
C ALA A 202 -33.91 25.31 -3.09
N VAL A 203 -34.77 24.92 -2.13
CA VAL A 203 -35.25 23.51 -2.04
C VAL A 203 -36.76 23.50 -1.78
N PRO A 204 -37.54 22.65 -2.46
CA PRO A 204 -38.95 22.45 -2.14
C PRO A 204 -39.08 21.88 -0.72
N GLU A 205 -39.81 22.61 0.13
CA GLU A 205 -40.27 22.27 1.49
C GLU A 205 -39.51 21.18 2.27
N PRO A 206 -38.68 21.54 3.28
CA PRO A 206 -38.27 20.60 4.30
C PRO A 206 -39.48 20.27 5.20
N GLY A 207 -39.75 18.98 5.40
CA GLY A 207 -40.85 18.49 6.23
C GLY A 207 -40.82 19.09 7.65
N THR A 208 -41.88 19.84 7.97
CA THR A 208 -42.54 20.10 9.26
C THR A 208 -41.78 19.85 10.58
N THR A 209 -40.50 20.20 10.70
CA THR A 209 -39.80 20.09 11.98
C THR A 209 -40.20 21.30 12.84
N THR A 210 -40.97 21.08 13.90
CA THR A 210 -41.58 22.17 14.68
C THR A 210 -40.77 22.51 15.93
N LEU A 211 -40.80 23.76 16.37
CA LEU A 211 -40.10 24.26 17.57
C LEU A 211 -40.40 23.44 18.84
N TYR A 212 -41.58 22.84 18.91
CA TYR A 212 -42.05 21.96 19.98
C TYR A 212 -41.31 20.62 20.07
N GLU A 213 -40.49 20.27 19.07
CA GLU A 213 -39.58 19.13 19.14
C GLU A 213 -38.38 19.41 20.05
N PHE A 214 -37.96 20.68 20.16
CA PHE A 214 -36.75 21.08 20.88
C PHE A 214 -37.03 21.74 22.24
N PHE A 215 -38.16 22.44 22.38
CA PHE A 215 -38.54 23.12 23.63
C PHE A 215 -39.98 22.80 24.04
N LYS A 216 -40.19 22.73 25.35
CA LYS A 216 -41.51 22.88 25.96
C LYS A 216 -41.76 24.37 26.13
N VAL A 217 -42.75 24.93 25.43
CA VAL A 217 -43.07 26.36 25.54
C VAL A 217 -44.31 26.52 26.40
N GLU A 218 -44.19 27.29 27.46
CA GLU A 218 -45.29 27.67 28.35
C GLU A 218 -45.42 29.18 28.43
N ILE A 219 -46.64 29.68 28.64
CA ILE A 219 -46.93 31.12 28.63
C ILE A 219 -47.89 31.44 29.78
N THR A 220 -47.48 32.38 30.62
CA THR A 220 -48.22 32.89 31.78
C THR A 220 -48.29 34.41 31.71
N ALA A 221 -49.38 35.00 32.19
CA ALA A 221 -49.53 36.45 32.28
C ALA A 221 -49.80 36.89 33.72
N LEU A 222 -49.19 37.99 34.11
CA LEU A 222 -49.28 38.60 35.42
C LEU A 222 -49.87 40.01 35.29
N HIS A 223 -50.77 40.37 36.20
CA HIS A 223 -51.32 41.73 36.29
C HIS A 223 -50.26 42.74 36.74
N SER A 224 -50.60 44.03 36.68
CA SER A 224 -49.65 45.06 37.06
C SER A 224 -49.37 45.04 38.56
N TYR A 225 -48.10 44.99 38.92
CA TYR A 225 -47.67 45.01 40.32
C TYR A 225 -48.07 46.32 41.03
N GLU A 226 -48.00 47.45 40.33
CA GLU A 226 -48.30 48.78 40.90
C GLU A 226 -49.79 49.03 41.07
N PHE A 227 -50.62 48.58 40.11
CA PHE A 227 -52.06 48.88 40.10
C PHE A 227 -52.93 47.75 40.67
N GLN A 228 -52.44 46.51 40.65
CA GLN A 228 -53.21 45.29 40.97
C GLN A 228 -52.32 44.32 41.76
N GLU A 229 -51.76 44.80 42.88
CA GLU A 229 -50.79 44.06 43.69
C GLU A 229 -51.35 42.74 44.24
N VAL A 230 -52.63 42.72 44.62
CA VAL A 230 -53.28 41.53 45.21
C VAL A 230 -53.38 40.42 44.16
N GLU A 231 -53.93 40.72 42.98
CA GLU A 231 -54.03 39.77 41.87
C GLU A 231 -52.65 39.33 41.38
N PHE A 232 -51.69 40.25 41.33
CA PHE A 232 -50.30 39.91 41.00
C PHE A 232 -49.72 38.90 41.99
N LYS A 233 -49.87 39.11 43.30
CA LYS A 233 -49.37 38.18 44.33
C LYS A 233 -50.04 36.82 44.24
N GLU A 234 -51.35 36.77 43.99
CA GLU A 234 -52.07 35.51 43.78
C GLU A 234 -51.55 34.75 42.55
N GLN A 235 -51.33 35.46 41.43
CA GLN A 235 -50.80 34.85 40.20
C GLN A 235 -49.33 34.43 40.34
N VAL A 236 -48.52 35.18 41.07
CA VAL A 236 -47.15 34.79 41.41
C VAL A 236 -47.14 33.55 42.30
N ALA A 237 -48.08 33.45 43.26
CA ALA A 237 -48.25 32.24 44.06
C ALA A 237 -48.63 31.03 43.18
N GLN A 238 -49.53 31.21 42.21
CA GLN A 238 -49.88 30.16 41.24
C GLN A 238 -48.67 29.77 40.36
N LEU A 239 -47.89 30.74 39.92
CA LEU A 239 -46.66 30.49 39.15
C LEU A 239 -45.65 29.70 39.99
N ARG A 240 -45.45 30.08 41.25
CA ARG A 240 -44.56 29.38 42.19
C ARG A 240 -44.96 27.91 42.37
N GLN A 241 -46.26 27.61 42.43
CA GLN A 241 -46.74 26.22 42.55
C GLN A 241 -46.33 25.33 41.39
N GLN A 242 -46.11 25.88 40.19
CA GLN A 242 -45.64 25.10 39.04
C GLN A 242 -44.20 24.58 39.20
N PHE A 243 -43.41 25.20 40.09
CA PHE A 243 -42.03 24.79 40.38
C PHE A 243 -41.93 23.72 41.48
N VAL A 244 -43.00 23.52 42.26
CA VAL A 244 -43.10 22.46 43.26
C VAL A 244 -43.27 21.11 42.56
N HIS A 245 -42.45 20.12 42.92
CA HIS A 245 -42.35 18.82 42.24
C HIS A 245 -42.09 18.92 40.73
N SER A 246 -41.40 19.99 40.32
CA SER A 246 -41.14 20.31 38.91
C SER A 246 -40.40 19.22 38.13
N THR A 247 -39.74 18.29 38.83
CA THR A 247 -38.99 17.16 38.26
C THR A 247 -39.78 15.87 38.11
N CYS A 248 -41.07 15.85 38.47
CA CYS A 248 -41.94 14.72 38.17
C CYS A 248 -42.22 14.63 36.66
N PRO A 249 -42.47 13.43 36.11
CA PRO A 249 -42.81 13.27 34.69
C PRO A 249 -43.97 14.18 34.28
N GLY A 250 -43.75 15.04 33.28
CA GLY A 250 -44.71 16.05 32.82
C GLY A 250 -44.60 17.44 33.47
N GLY A 251 -43.74 17.60 34.48
CA GLY A 251 -43.45 18.86 35.16
C GLY A 251 -42.73 19.89 34.28
N LEU A 252 -42.38 21.05 34.88
CA LEU A 252 -41.65 22.12 34.19
C LEU A 252 -40.22 21.74 33.84
N VAL A 253 -39.57 20.89 34.63
CA VAL A 253 -38.22 20.40 34.37
C VAL A 253 -38.35 19.11 33.57
N GLY A 254 -38.19 19.19 32.25
CA GLY A 254 -38.34 18.06 31.33
C GLY A 254 -37.35 16.91 31.59
N ASP A 255 -37.40 15.86 30.76
CA ASP A 255 -36.64 14.61 30.90
C ASP A 255 -35.12 14.76 30.59
N ARG A 256 -34.44 15.72 31.23
CA ARG A 256 -33.02 16.01 31.01
C ARG A 256 -32.10 15.07 31.79
N LYS A 257 -31.04 14.59 31.14
CA LYS A 257 -29.88 13.98 31.82
C LYS A 257 -29.12 15.07 32.58
N LYS A 258 -29.35 15.14 33.90
CA LYS A 258 -28.72 16.13 34.78
C LYS A 258 -27.28 15.76 35.11
N VAL A 259 -26.44 16.78 35.31
CA VAL A 259 -25.11 16.61 35.93
C VAL A 259 -25.34 16.33 37.43
N LYS A 260 -24.44 15.60 38.08
CA LYS A 260 -24.51 15.47 39.55
C LYS A 260 -24.26 16.82 40.19
N SER A 261 -25.02 17.20 41.21
CA SER A 261 -24.89 18.50 41.87
C SER A 261 -23.47 18.79 42.37
N ALA A 262 -22.72 17.77 42.80
CA ALA A 262 -21.31 17.88 43.20
C ALA A 262 -20.35 18.31 42.06
N SER A 263 -20.72 18.10 40.79
CA SER A 263 -19.91 18.48 39.61
C SER A 263 -20.43 19.75 38.93
N PHE A 264 -21.44 20.40 39.50
CA PHE A 264 -22.06 21.58 38.91
C PHE A 264 -21.10 22.77 38.80
N SER A 265 -20.24 23.00 39.81
CA SER A 265 -19.30 24.14 39.79
C SER A 265 -18.36 24.08 38.59
N ILE A 266 -17.77 22.91 38.36
CA ILE A 266 -16.88 22.65 37.23
C ILE A 266 -17.66 22.77 35.91
N TYR A 267 -18.85 22.20 35.85
CA TYR A 267 -19.71 22.26 34.66
C TYR A 267 -20.08 23.70 34.28
N ALA A 268 -20.46 24.53 35.26
CA ALA A 268 -20.82 25.92 35.04
C ALA A 268 -19.61 26.76 34.58
N GLU A 269 -18.44 26.53 35.17
CA GLU A 269 -17.20 27.20 34.77
C GLU A 269 -16.79 26.81 33.34
N ASP A 270 -16.80 25.52 33.01
CA ASP A 270 -16.44 24.99 31.69
C ASP A 270 -17.36 25.52 30.58
N ILE A 271 -18.67 25.58 30.82
CA ILE A 271 -19.61 26.18 29.86
C ILE A 271 -19.29 27.65 29.66
N TRP A 272 -19.10 28.42 30.74
CA TRP A 272 -18.83 29.84 30.62
C TRP A 272 -17.51 30.12 29.90
N LYS A 273 -16.46 29.35 30.23
CA LYS A 273 -15.16 29.41 29.55
C LYS A 273 -15.30 29.09 28.07
N THR A 274 -16.02 28.03 27.73
CA THR A 274 -16.30 27.64 26.34
C THR A 274 -17.04 28.75 25.59
N ILE A 275 -18.04 29.38 26.20
CA ILE A 275 -18.79 30.49 25.60
C ILE A 275 -17.91 31.72 25.41
N LYS A 276 -17.01 32.01 26.35
CA LYS A 276 -16.11 33.17 26.31
C LYS A 276 -14.96 32.99 25.31
N GLU A 277 -14.42 31.79 25.18
CA GLU A 277 -13.33 31.44 24.26
C GLU A 277 -13.81 31.26 22.81
N ASN A 278 -15.08 30.89 22.61
CA ASN A 278 -15.67 30.77 21.28
C ASN A 278 -15.80 32.13 20.59
N LYS A 279 -14.76 32.49 19.82
CA LYS A 279 -14.80 33.58 18.83
C LYS A 279 -15.86 33.34 17.72
N ASP A 280 -16.40 32.13 17.60
CA ASP A 280 -17.48 31.80 16.66
C ASP A 280 -18.85 32.43 17.00
N LEU A 281 -18.94 33.22 18.08
CA LEU A 281 -20.08 34.09 18.38
C LEU A 281 -20.13 35.35 17.50
N TYR A 282 -19.08 35.61 16.71
CA TYR A 282 -19.10 36.56 15.62
C TYR A 282 -19.84 35.94 14.41
N LEU A 283 -20.91 36.62 13.97
CA LEU A 283 -21.74 36.29 12.80
C LEU A 283 -21.04 35.98 11.44
N PRO A 284 -19.72 36.20 11.19
CA PRO A 284 -19.04 35.64 10.02
C PRO A 284 -19.10 34.11 9.84
N SER A 285 -19.22 33.30 10.90
CA SER A 285 -19.06 31.82 10.80
C SER A 285 -20.24 31.08 10.13
N ILE A 286 -21.44 31.66 10.09
CA ILE A 286 -22.62 31.02 9.46
C ILE A 286 -22.50 31.08 7.94
N LYS A 287 -22.01 32.20 7.38
CA LYS A 287 -21.79 32.32 5.92
C LYS A 287 -20.72 31.34 5.45
N VAL A 288 -19.64 31.20 6.21
CA VAL A 288 -18.53 30.26 5.93
C VAL A 288 -19.01 28.80 6.06
N MET A 289 -19.81 28.48 7.08
CA MET A 289 -20.37 27.12 7.25
C MET A 289 -21.39 26.76 6.15
N VAL A 290 -22.27 27.68 5.78
CA VAL A 290 -23.24 27.47 4.68
C VAL A 290 -22.49 27.37 3.35
N ALA A 291 -21.49 28.21 3.11
CA ALA A 291 -20.60 28.10 1.97
C ALA A 291 -19.91 26.73 1.94
N ALA A 292 -19.43 26.22 3.07
CA ALA A 292 -18.74 24.93 3.14
C ALA A 292 -19.66 23.77 2.77
N PHE A 293 -20.86 23.74 3.33
CA PHE A 293 -21.86 22.73 3.01
C PHE A 293 -22.33 22.80 1.55
N ARG A 294 -22.53 24.02 1.01
CA ARG A 294 -22.95 24.21 -0.39
C ARG A 294 -21.84 23.88 -1.38
N CYS A 295 -20.62 24.36 -1.14
CA CYS A 295 -19.45 24.03 -1.94
C CYS A 295 -19.17 22.51 -1.95
N GLU A 296 -19.49 21.81 -0.86
CA GLU A 296 -19.42 20.35 -0.78
C GLU A 296 -20.52 19.67 -1.61
N ALA A 297 -21.78 20.08 -1.45
CA ALA A 297 -22.89 19.52 -2.24
C ALA A 297 -22.69 19.73 -3.75
N ILE A 298 -22.24 20.92 -4.17
CA ILE A 298 -21.93 21.22 -5.58
C ILE A 298 -20.76 20.35 -6.05
N ALA A 299 -19.70 20.19 -5.24
CA ALA A 299 -18.59 19.31 -5.59
C ALA A 299 -19.03 17.85 -5.78
N GLU A 300 -19.90 17.33 -4.91
CA GLU A 300 -20.46 15.99 -5.05
C GLU A 300 -21.33 15.84 -6.31
N GLU A 301 -22.13 16.85 -6.63
CA GLU A 301 -22.92 16.88 -7.86
C GLU A 301 -22.02 16.87 -9.10
N LYS A 302 -20.98 17.72 -9.14
CA LYS A 302 -20.03 17.77 -10.26
C LYS A 302 -19.25 16.47 -10.42
N LEU A 303 -18.84 15.84 -9.31
CA LEU A 303 -18.23 14.51 -9.35
C LEU A 303 -19.20 13.47 -9.92
N LYS A 304 -20.48 13.52 -9.54
CA LYS A 304 -21.50 12.62 -10.10
C LYS A 304 -21.73 12.85 -11.59
N CYS A 305 -21.77 14.10 -12.04
CA CYS A 305 -21.85 14.46 -13.46
C CYS A 305 -20.62 13.94 -14.23
N PHE A 306 -19.42 14.08 -13.67
CA PHE A 306 -18.20 13.54 -14.28
C PHE A 306 -18.26 12.01 -14.40
N THR A 307 -18.61 11.30 -13.32
CA THR A 307 -18.70 9.82 -13.33
C THR A 307 -19.78 9.28 -14.26
N SER A 308 -20.83 10.06 -14.51
CA SER A 308 -21.93 9.69 -15.41
C SER A 308 -21.75 10.22 -16.84
N ASN A 309 -20.64 10.93 -17.11
CA ASN A 309 -20.39 11.52 -18.42
C ASN A 309 -20.17 10.41 -19.46
N THR A 310 -20.96 10.42 -20.52
CA THR A 310 -20.94 9.39 -21.57
C THR A 310 -19.61 9.31 -22.30
N ARG A 311 -18.93 10.45 -22.52
CA ARG A 311 -17.64 10.48 -23.21
C ARG A 311 -16.51 9.96 -22.32
N TRP A 312 -16.53 10.27 -21.02
CA TRP A 312 -15.61 9.66 -20.05
C TRP A 312 -15.80 8.14 -19.95
N LEU A 313 -17.06 7.67 -19.88
CA LEU A 313 -17.34 6.23 -19.82
C LEU A 313 -16.87 5.50 -21.08
N ALA A 314 -17.02 6.10 -22.26
CA ALA A 314 -16.50 5.54 -23.51
C ALA A 314 -14.96 5.41 -23.46
N ILE A 315 -14.24 6.46 -23.06
CA ILE A 315 -12.77 6.39 -22.89
C ILE A 315 -12.38 5.31 -21.88
N LYS A 316 -13.11 5.22 -20.77
CA LYS A 316 -12.85 4.20 -19.75
C LYS A 316 -13.02 2.78 -20.29
N GLU A 317 -14.01 2.55 -21.15
CA GLU A 317 -14.21 1.26 -21.84
C GLU A 317 -13.13 1.00 -22.89
N ASP A 318 -12.78 2.00 -23.70
CA ASP A 318 -11.75 1.89 -24.74
C ASP A 318 -10.37 1.55 -24.16
N VAL A 319 -10.03 2.14 -23.01
CA VAL A 319 -8.78 1.85 -22.27
C VAL A 319 -8.69 0.39 -21.82
N GLN A 320 -9.82 -0.28 -21.57
CA GLN A 320 -9.80 -1.72 -21.24
C GLN A 320 -9.45 -2.60 -22.45
N ALA A 321 -9.71 -2.11 -23.66
CA ALA A 321 -9.38 -2.82 -24.89
C ALA A 321 -7.93 -2.59 -25.32
N GLY A 322 -7.36 -1.41 -25.05
CA GLY A 322 -5.97 -1.08 -25.37
C GLY A 322 -5.60 0.38 -25.15
N PRO A 323 -4.42 0.82 -25.62
CA PRO A 323 -4.00 2.19 -25.44
C PRO A 323 -4.81 3.14 -26.32
N VAL A 324 -5.29 4.24 -25.72
CA VAL A 324 -6.12 5.28 -26.36
C VAL A 324 -5.26 6.50 -26.64
N LEU A 325 -5.25 6.96 -27.90
CA LEU A 325 -4.52 8.18 -28.30
C LEU A 325 -5.25 9.44 -27.80
N GLY A 326 -4.48 10.43 -27.32
CA GLY A 326 -5.03 11.68 -26.78
C GLY A 326 -5.65 11.51 -25.39
N PHE A 327 -5.37 10.40 -24.69
CA PHE A 327 -5.98 10.10 -23.39
C PHE A 327 -5.77 11.24 -22.38
N GLY A 328 -4.54 11.73 -22.26
CA GLY A 328 -4.19 12.79 -21.31
C GLY A 328 -4.88 14.11 -21.64
N GLU A 329 -4.91 14.51 -22.92
CA GLU A 329 -5.59 15.72 -23.38
C GLU A 329 -7.10 15.67 -23.12
N ASP A 330 -7.75 14.56 -23.51
CA ASP A 330 -9.19 14.39 -23.33
C ASP A 330 -9.58 14.44 -21.85
N VAL A 331 -8.88 13.67 -21.00
CA VAL A 331 -9.09 13.65 -19.55
C VAL A 331 -8.83 15.01 -18.91
N THR A 332 -7.77 15.70 -19.33
CA THR A 332 -7.45 17.05 -18.88
C THR A 332 -8.59 18.01 -19.23
N SER A 333 -9.15 17.93 -20.44
CA SER A 333 -10.28 18.77 -20.85
C SER A 333 -11.56 18.51 -20.02
N PHE A 334 -11.85 17.25 -19.66
CA PHE A 334 -12.98 16.92 -18.79
C PHE A 334 -12.78 17.42 -17.37
N LEU A 335 -11.56 17.30 -16.84
CA LEU A 335 -11.20 17.85 -15.54
C LEU A 335 -11.37 19.37 -15.53
N GLU A 336 -10.89 20.08 -16.55
CA GLU A 336 -11.06 21.53 -16.68
C GLU A 336 -12.52 21.95 -16.81
N THR A 337 -13.31 21.19 -17.57
CA THR A 337 -14.76 21.42 -17.70
C THR A 337 -15.45 21.26 -16.34
N CYS A 338 -15.17 20.17 -15.62
CA CYS A 338 -15.73 19.90 -14.29
C CYS A 338 -15.34 20.99 -13.27
N LEU A 339 -14.07 21.40 -13.24
CA LEU A 339 -13.57 22.44 -12.34
C LEU A 339 -14.09 23.83 -12.69
N SER A 340 -14.21 24.17 -13.97
CA SER A 340 -14.74 25.47 -14.40
C SER A 340 -16.23 25.61 -14.10
N GLU A 341 -17.03 24.56 -14.33
CA GLU A 341 -18.43 24.54 -13.91
C GLU A 341 -18.58 24.71 -12.39
N TYR A 342 -17.73 24.04 -11.61
CA TYR A 342 -17.67 24.25 -10.17
C TYR A 342 -17.34 25.70 -9.82
N ASP A 343 -16.28 26.27 -10.41
CA ASP A 343 -15.79 27.63 -10.16
C ASP A 343 -16.84 28.71 -10.48
N ILE A 344 -17.66 28.48 -11.53
CA ILE A 344 -18.79 29.36 -11.90
C ILE A 344 -19.88 29.32 -10.82
N GLU A 345 -20.30 28.13 -10.40
CA GLU A 345 -21.40 27.97 -9.43
C GLU A 345 -21.03 28.47 -8.03
N VAL A 346 -19.78 28.28 -7.60
CA VAL A 346 -19.33 28.69 -6.27
C VAL A 346 -18.77 30.11 -6.19
N GLY A 347 -18.71 30.85 -7.30
CA GLY A 347 -17.99 32.12 -7.41
C GLY A 347 -18.41 33.21 -6.42
N HIS A 348 -19.61 33.12 -5.84
CA HIS A 348 -20.18 34.06 -4.88
C HIS A 348 -19.94 33.68 -3.41
N PHE A 349 -19.35 32.51 -3.14
CA PHE A 349 -19.02 32.05 -1.79
C PHE A 349 -17.63 32.50 -1.33
N ASP A 350 -17.34 32.26 -0.05
CA ASP A 350 -16.05 32.56 0.56
C ASP A 350 -14.87 31.89 -0.16
N GLN A 351 -13.81 32.66 -0.39
CA GLN A 351 -12.65 32.28 -1.19
C GLN A 351 -11.85 31.10 -0.60
N GLU A 352 -11.69 31.05 0.73
CA GLU A 352 -10.92 29.98 1.38
C GLU A 352 -11.69 28.66 1.31
N VAL A 353 -13.00 28.73 1.56
CA VAL A 353 -13.89 27.57 1.51
C VAL A 353 -13.97 26.97 0.11
N ARG A 354 -14.20 27.79 -0.92
CA ARG A 354 -14.27 27.30 -2.30
C ARG A 354 -12.95 26.71 -2.75
N ASN A 355 -11.81 27.30 -2.40
CA ASN A 355 -10.51 26.78 -2.80
C ASN A 355 -10.21 25.43 -2.12
N ALA A 356 -10.53 25.30 -0.82
CA ALA A 356 -10.38 24.03 -0.11
C ALA A 356 -11.25 22.93 -0.72
N LYS A 357 -12.53 23.22 -0.99
CA LYS A 357 -13.46 22.25 -1.59
C LYS A 357 -13.15 21.95 -3.06
N ARG A 358 -12.63 22.91 -3.81
CA ARG A 358 -12.11 22.71 -5.18
C ARG A 358 -10.96 21.71 -5.22
N GLN A 359 -10.01 21.80 -4.28
CA GLN A 359 -8.90 20.85 -4.19
C GLN A 359 -9.39 19.45 -3.79
N GLN A 360 -10.37 19.37 -2.89
CA GLN A 360 -11.02 18.10 -2.53
C GLN A 360 -11.73 17.47 -3.75
N LEU A 361 -12.45 18.26 -4.55
CA LEU A 361 -13.08 17.82 -5.79
C LEU A 361 -12.04 17.28 -6.77
N LEU A 362 -10.96 18.02 -7.03
CA LEU A 362 -9.87 17.59 -7.91
C LEU A 362 -9.29 16.23 -7.46
N SER A 363 -9.00 16.08 -6.16
CA SER A 363 -8.51 14.81 -5.61
C SER A 363 -9.49 13.66 -5.84
N ASN A 364 -10.79 13.89 -5.65
CA ASN A 364 -11.80 12.86 -5.85
C ASN A 364 -11.93 12.45 -7.32
N VAL A 365 -11.89 13.40 -8.25
CA VAL A 365 -11.96 13.08 -9.69
C VAL A 365 -10.69 12.35 -10.12
N LEU A 366 -9.51 12.77 -9.66
CA LEU A 366 -8.25 12.07 -9.93
C LEU A 366 -8.30 10.62 -9.42
N MET A 367 -8.90 10.35 -8.27
CA MET A 367 -9.09 8.97 -7.78
C MET A 367 -9.95 8.12 -8.73
N VAL A 368 -10.99 8.69 -9.35
CA VAL A 368 -11.84 7.98 -10.31
C VAL A 368 -11.06 7.62 -11.59
N VAL A 369 -10.17 8.51 -12.02
CA VAL A 369 -9.40 8.39 -13.27
C VAL A 369 -8.16 7.50 -13.10
N HIS A 370 -7.62 7.38 -11.89
CA HIS A 370 -6.34 6.70 -11.63
C HIS A 370 -6.29 5.26 -12.15
N ASP A 371 -7.37 4.50 -11.99
CA ASP A 371 -7.45 3.11 -12.46
C ASP A 371 -7.33 3.00 -13.99
N ALA A 372 -7.96 3.94 -14.72
CA ALA A 372 -7.84 4.01 -16.18
C ALA A 372 -6.42 4.43 -16.60
N TYR A 373 -5.81 5.39 -15.89
CA TYR A 373 -4.41 5.78 -16.15
C TYR A 373 -3.43 4.63 -15.94
N ASP A 374 -3.54 3.88 -14.84
CA ASP A 374 -2.71 2.70 -14.58
C ASP A 374 -2.91 1.62 -15.66
N THR A 375 -4.16 1.41 -16.09
CA THR A 375 -4.49 0.46 -17.16
C THR A 375 -3.86 0.88 -18.49
N MET A 376 -3.95 2.18 -18.83
CA MET A 376 -3.31 2.76 -20.01
C MET A 376 -1.79 2.54 -20.00
N LEU A 377 -1.11 2.85 -18.89
CA LEU A 377 0.33 2.61 -18.73
C LEU A 377 0.70 1.13 -18.80
N MET A 378 -0.15 0.25 -18.25
CA MET A 378 0.05 -1.20 -18.34
C MET A 378 -0.07 -1.72 -19.78
N HIS A 379 -0.98 -1.17 -20.59
CA HIS A 379 -1.09 -1.50 -22.00
C HIS A 379 0.12 -1.01 -22.81
N LEU A 380 0.53 0.25 -22.61
CA LEU A 380 1.75 0.80 -23.23
C LEU A 380 2.95 -0.08 -22.89
N TYR A 381 3.16 -0.38 -21.60
CA TYR A 381 4.21 -1.27 -21.13
C TYR A 381 4.19 -2.65 -21.83
N SER A 382 3.02 -3.30 -21.87
CA SER A 382 2.88 -4.65 -22.41
C SER A 382 3.12 -4.68 -23.92
N ASN A 383 2.62 -3.66 -24.63
CA ASN A 383 2.81 -3.49 -26.06
C ASN A 383 4.28 -3.24 -26.39
N THR A 384 4.96 -2.36 -25.64
CA THR A 384 6.39 -2.09 -25.83
C THR A 384 7.24 -3.33 -25.57
N VAL A 385 6.99 -4.09 -24.49
CA VAL A 385 7.72 -5.35 -24.24
C VAL A 385 7.52 -6.34 -25.39
N LYS A 386 6.30 -6.47 -25.90
CA LYS A 386 6.00 -7.37 -27.03
C LYS A 386 6.69 -6.89 -28.31
N SER A 387 6.61 -5.59 -28.60
CA SER A 387 7.28 -4.95 -29.75
C SER A 387 8.78 -5.16 -29.70
N PHE A 388 9.41 -4.99 -28.53
CA PHE A 388 10.83 -5.23 -28.33
C PHE A 388 11.22 -6.68 -28.66
N LYS A 389 10.47 -7.67 -28.15
CA LYS A 389 10.73 -9.09 -28.43
C LYS A 389 10.66 -9.39 -29.93
N THR A 390 9.57 -8.98 -30.57
CA THR A 390 9.35 -9.25 -32.00
C THR A 390 10.39 -8.53 -32.88
N SER A 391 10.70 -7.27 -32.57
CA SER A 391 11.69 -6.48 -33.32
C SER A 391 13.11 -7.01 -33.16
N LEU A 392 13.46 -7.49 -31.96
CA LEU A 392 14.76 -8.11 -31.69
C LEU A 392 14.89 -9.44 -32.45
N GLU A 393 13.87 -10.29 -32.42
CA GLU A 393 13.84 -11.56 -33.17
C GLU A 393 13.93 -11.35 -34.68
N GLN A 394 13.19 -10.37 -35.20
CA GLN A 394 13.23 -10.02 -36.62
C GLN A 394 14.62 -9.49 -37.04
N SER A 395 15.20 -8.59 -36.25
CA SER A 395 16.54 -8.03 -36.54
C SER A 395 17.63 -9.09 -36.57
N LEU A 396 17.51 -10.09 -35.70
CA LEU A 396 18.39 -11.26 -35.68
C LEU A 396 18.24 -12.13 -36.93
N ASN A 397 17.00 -12.38 -37.37
CA ASN A 397 16.72 -13.16 -38.58
C ASN A 397 17.22 -12.44 -39.85
N GLU A 398 17.27 -11.11 -39.84
CA GLU A 398 17.77 -10.27 -40.93
C GLU A 398 19.32 -10.20 -40.98
N GLY A 399 20.02 -10.86 -40.05
CA GLY A 399 21.48 -10.97 -40.06
C GLY A 399 22.21 -9.68 -39.65
N ARG A 400 21.53 -8.75 -38.97
CA ARG A 400 22.16 -7.54 -38.43
C ARG A 400 23.12 -7.87 -37.28
N GLU A 401 24.12 -7.01 -37.09
CA GLU A 401 25.00 -7.07 -35.93
C GLU A 401 24.19 -6.96 -34.63
N TYR A 402 24.45 -7.86 -33.70
CA TYR A 402 23.56 -8.12 -32.57
C TYR A 402 23.46 -6.94 -31.61
N VAL A 403 24.60 -6.35 -31.24
CA VAL A 403 24.67 -5.18 -30.36
C VAL A 403 23.97 -3.97 -30.97
N ALA A 404 24.22 -3.69 -32.26
CA ALA A 404 23.55 -2.60 -32.98
C ALA A 404 22.03 -2.77 -33.04
N SER A 405 21.56 -4.02 -33.19
CA SER A 405 20.13 -4.34 -33.19
C SER A 405 19.49 -4.09 -31.83
N ILE A 406 20.18 -4.41 -30.72
CA ILE A 406 19.70 -4.13 -29.36
C ILE A 406 19.62 -2.61 -29.13
N HIS A 407 20.64 -1.85 -29.52
CA HIS A 407 20.62 -0.38 -29.41
C HIS A 407 19.43 0.24 -30.17
N LEU A 408 19.23 -0.14 -31.43
CA LEU A 408 18.13 0.40 -32.24
C LEU A 408 16.76 0.03 -31.67
N CYS A 409 16.55 -1.24 -31.30
CA CYS A 409 15.28 -1.71 -30.77
C CYS A 409 14.99 -1.07 -29.40
N SER A 410 15.96 -1.04 -28.49
CA SER A 410 15.79 -0.44 -27.16
C SER A 410 15.47 1.05 -27.25
N GLN A 411 16.20 1.80 -28.08
CA GLN A 411 15.98 3.23 -28.25
C GLN A 411 14.62 3.53 -28.89
N SER A 412 14.21 2.77 -29.91
CA SER A 412 12.87 2.92 -30.53
C SER A 412 11.77 2.62 -29.52
N CYS A 413 11.86 1.49 -28.80
CA CYS A 413 10.87 1.08 -27.83
C CYS A 413 10.77 2.04 -26.64
N LEU A 414 11.90 2.55 -26.14
CA LEU A 414 11.91 3.55 -25.07
C LEU A 414 11.26 4.86 -25.54
N ARG A 415 11.57 5.31 -26.75
CA ARG A 415 10.94 6.50 -27.34
C ARG A 415 9.43 6.32 -27.51
N GLU A 416 8.99 5.21 -28.09
CA GLU A 416 7.55 4.90 -28.26
C GLU A 416 6.82 4.87 -26.91
N PHE A 417 7.46 4.30 -25.88
CA PHE A 417 6.90 4.27 -24.53
C PHE A 417 6.85 5.66 -23.90
N ASP A 418 7.92 6.45 -24.04
CA ASP A 418 8.02 7.80 -23.49
C ASP A 418 6.99 8.74 -24.18
N GLU A 419 6.86 8.68 -25.50
CA GLU A 419 5.83 9.40 -26.29
C GLU A 419 4.42 9.00 -25.86
N GLY A 420 4.15 7.70 -25.67
CA GLY A 420 2.86 7.23 -25.15
C GLY A 420 2.57 7.68 -23.71
N CYS A 421 3.61 7.79 -22.88
CA CYS A 421 3.47 8.30 -21.50
C CYS A 421 3.22 9.81 -21.47
N GLU A 422 3.82 10.56 -22.39
CA GLU A 422 3.55 12.00 -22.57
C GLU A 422 2.11 12.24 -23.03
N ASP A 423 1.61 11.45 -23.99
CA ASP A 423 0.22 11.51 -24.45
C ASP A 423 -0.78 11.16 -23.32
N ALA A 424 -0.43 10.22 -22.44
CA ALA A 424 -1.25 9.83 -21.30
C ALA A 424 -1.15 10.79 -20.10
N ALA A 425 -0.29 11.82 -20.14
CA ALA A 425 -0.03 12.68 -19.00
C ALA A 425 -1.21 13.62 -18.71
N ILE A 426 -1.68 13.61 -17.45
CA ILE A 426 -2.77 14.48 -16.98
C ILE A 426 -2.17 15.66 -16.21
N GLN A 427 -2.35 16.88 -16.73
CA GLN A 427 -1.67 18.08 -16.25
C GLN A 427 -1.90 18.36 -14.75
N GLN A 428 -3.13 18.12 -14.26
CA GLN A 428 -3.52 18.44 -12.89
C GLN A 428 -3.11 17.37 -11.85
N SER A 429 -2.56 16.23 -12.28
CA SER A 429 -2.31 15.07 -11.41
C SER A 429 -0.92 15.03 -10.76
N GLY A 430 0.10 15.53 -11.47
CA GLY A 430 1.51 15.36 -11.08
C GLY A 430 2.01 13.90 -11.12
N TRP A 431 1.27 12.98 -11.75
CA TRP A 431 1.67 11.56 -11.85
C TRP A 431 2.85 11.38 -12.82
N ASN A 432 3.70 10.39 -12.55
CA ASN A 432 4.83 10.06 -13.41
C ASN A 432 4.92 8.57 -13.70
N ALA A 433 5.30 8.24 -14.95
CA ALA A 433 5.46 6.87 -15.41
C ALA A 433 6.81 6.24 -15.04
N ASN A 434 7.63 6.88 -14.18
CA ASN A 434 8.99 6.43 -13.88
C ASN A 434 9.06 5.00 -13.34
N LYS A 435 8.06 4.59 -12.55
CA LYS A 435 7.97 3.22 -12.03
C LYS A 435 7.80 2.20 -13.16
N PHE A 436 6.92 2.50 -14.12
CA PHE A 436 6.69 1.65 -15.29
C PHE A 436 7.91 1.65 -16.22
N ARG A 437 8.52 2.81 -16.43
CA ARG A 437 9.74 2.95 -17.24
C ARG A 437 10.90 2.13 -16.68
N LYS A 438 11.16 2.19 -15.38
CA LYS A 438 12.20 1.36 -14.72
C LYS A 438 11.90 -0.13 -14.87
N ARG A 439 10.63 -0.52 -14.68
CA ARG A 439 10.20 -1.92 -14.86
C ARG A 439 10.39 -2.39 -16.30
N LEU A 440 10.09 -1.54 -17.27
CA LEU A 440 10.27 -1.81 -18.70
C LEU A 440 11.74 -2.08 -19.03
N ILE A 441 12.64 -1.21 -18.56
CA ILE A 441 14.09 -1.39 -18.71
C ILE A 441 14.54 -2.73 -18.13
N CYS A 442 14.14 -3.06 -16.90
CA CYS A 442 14.50 -4.33 -16.26
C CYS A 442 14.03 -5.56 -17.06
N ASN A 443 12.84 -5.49 -17.65
CA ASN A 443 12.31 -6.57 -18.47
C ASN A 443 13.05 -6.70 -19.81
N MET A 444 13.29 -5.60 -20.51
CA MET A 444 14.07 -5.60 -21.75
C MET A 444 15.48 -6.16 -21.51
N LEU A 445 16.13 -5.77 -20.41
CA LEU A 445 17.44 -6.31 -20.02
C LEU A 445 17.39 -7.81 -19.70
N SER A 446 16.32 -8.28 -19.07
CA SER A 446 16.17 -9.71 -18.76
C SER A 446 16.01 -10.55 -20.03
N GLU A 447 15.31 -10.02 -21.04
CA GLU A 447 15.23 -10.65 -22.37
C GLU A 447 16.58 -10.68 -23.08
N VAL A 448 17.33 -9.57 -23.03
CA VAL A 448 18.70 -9.49 -23.58
C VAL A 448 19.61 -10.50 -22.86
N MET A 449 19.58 -10.56 -21.52
CA MET A 449 20.35 -11.53 -20.75
C MET A 449 20.02 -12.98 -21.11
N ALA A 450 18.74 -13.34 -21.19
CA ALA A 450 18.32 -14.70 -21.53
C ALA A 450 18.87 -15.12 -22.91
N LYS A 451 18.99 -14.18 -23.86
CA LYS A 451 19.62 -14.45 -25.15
C LYS A 451 21.13 -14.66 -25.04
N TYR A 452 21.85 -13.84 -24.27
CA TYR A 452 23.29 -14.06 -24.01
C TYR A 452 23.55 -15.37 -23.25
N GLU A 453 22.71 -15.75 -22.29
CA GLU A 453 22.77 -17.05 -21.61
C GLU A 453 22.62 -18.22 -22.61
N ASN A 454 21.71 -18.10 -23.58
CA ASN A 454 21.56 -19.08 -24.66
C ASN A 454 22.77 -19.11 -25.60
N GLN A 455 23.36 -17.97 -25.93
CA GLN A 455 24.59 -17.90 -26.75
C GLN A 455 25.78 -18.56 -26.04
N ILE A 456 25.99 -18.25 -24.76
CA ILE A 456 26.99 -18.90 -23.91
C ILE A 456 26.73 -20.41 -23.87
N THR A 457 25.46 -20.82 -23.70
CA THR A 457 25.08 -22.23 -23.71
C THR A 457 25.49 -22.92 -25.00
N HIS A 458 25.17 -22.34 -26.16
CA HIS A 458 25.51 -22.93 -27.45
C HIS A 458 27.03 -22.97 -27.71
N ALA A 459 27.75 -21.91 -27.36
CA ALA A 459 29.20 -21.81 -27.57
C ALA A 459 30.01 -22.74 -26.64
N ILE A 460 29.64 -22.79 -25.36
CA ILE A 460 30.37 -23.56 -24.35
C ILE A 460 29.97 -25.03 -24.40
N ALA A 461 28.67 -25.37 -24.51
CA ALA A 461 28.22 -26.77 -24.40
C ALA A 461 28.92 -27.67 -25.43
N ASN A 462 28.78 -27.38 -26.73
CA ASN A 462 29.33 -28.24 -27.77
C ASN A 462 30.87 -28.32 -27.72
N THR A 463 31.53 -27.18 -27.48
CA THR A 463 32.99 -27.09 -27.46
C THR A 463 33.57 -27.86 -26.27
N VAL A 464 33.01 -27.65 -25.06
CA VAL A 464 33.44 -28.37 -23.86
C VAL A 464 33.14 -29.86 -23.96
N GLU A 465 31.98 -30.24 -24.51
CA GLU A 465 31.66 -31.65 -24.72
C GLU A 465 32.68 -32.32 -25.64
N SER A 466 33.08 -31.67 -26.74
CA SER A 466 34.08 -32.20 -27.67
C SER A 466 35.49 -32.30 -27.05
N LEU A 467 35.91 -31.31 -26.26
CA LEU A 467 37.21 -31.30 -25.60
C LEU A 467 37.32 -32.36 -24.50
N LEU A 468 36.25 -32.55 -23.74
CA LEU A 468 36.14 -33.61 -22.74
C LEU A 468 36.11 -35.00 -23.40
N GLU A 469 35.51 -35.13 -24.60
CA GLU A 469 35.55 -36.38 -25.37
C GLU A 469 36.95 -36.72 -25.91
N ALA A 470 37.74 -35.73 -26.32
CA ALA A 470 39.09 -35.94 -26.80
C ALA A 470 40.07 -36.40 -25.69
N SER A 471 39.86 -35.95 -24.44
CA SER A 471 40.64 -36.35 -23.25
C SER A 471 42.17 -36.29 -23.45
N GLU A 472 42.65 -35.16 -23.98
CA GLU A 472 44.06 -34.86 -24.22
C GLU A 472 44.76 -34.27 -22.97
N ARG A 473 46.08 -34.01 -23.04
CA ARG A 473 46.84 -33.56 -21.84
C ARG A 473 46.39 -32.19 -21.37
N ASN A 474 46.00 -31.36 -22.33
CA ASN A 474 45.69 -29.96 -22.13
C ASN A 474 44.18 -29.71 -22.12
N THR A 475 43.34 -30.74 -21.95
CA THR A 475 41.87 -30.61 -22.04
C THR A 475 41.33 -29.51 -21.12
N TRP A 476 41.75 -29.46 -19.85
CA TRP A 476 41.27 -28.42 -18.92
C TRP A 476 41.83 -27.02 -19.19
N ALA A 477 43.04 -26.91 -19.76
CA ALA A 477 43.59 -25.62 -20.21
C ALA A 477 42.78 -25.08 -21.41
N LEU A 478 42.51 -25.92 -22.41
CA LEU A 478 41.69 -25.54 -23.56
C LEU A 478 40.24 -25.22 -23.17
N VAL A 479 39.67 -25.96 -22.21
CA VAL A 479 38.32 -25.69 -21.68
C VAL A 479 38.27 -24.33 -20.96
N ARG A 480 39.35 -23.95 -20.25
CA ARG A 480 39.47 -22.65 -19.59
C ARG A 480 39.59 -21.52 -20.60
N ASP A 481 40.47 -21.65 -21.60
CA ASP A 481 40.64 -20.65 -22.65
C ASP A 481 39.32 -20.40 -23.38
N VAL A 482 38.59 -21.47 -23.73
CA VAL A 482 37.27 -21.39 -24.35
C VAL A 482 36.26 -20.74 -23.40
N PHE A 483 36.27 -21.10 -22.11
CA PHE A 483 35.37 -20.52 -21.12
C PHE A 483 35.60 -19.02 -20.93
N GLU A 484 36.84 -18.61 -20.68
CA GLU A 484 37.23 -17.22 -20.43
C GLU A 484 36.97 -16.36 -21.67
N CYS A 485 37.43 -16.80 -22.84
CA CYS A 485 37.24 -16.07 -24.09
C CYS A 485 35.75 -15.85 -24.42
N ASN A 486 34.90 -16.88 -24.30
CA ASN A 486 33.47 -16.73 -24.58
C ASN A 486 32.73 -15.93 -23.52
N THR A 487 33.11 -16.07 -22.24
CA THR A 487 32.48 -15.33 -21.14
C THR A 487 32.86 -13.85 -21.18
N GLU A 488 34.13 -13.52 -21.43
CA GLU A 488 34.59 -12.13 -21.58
C GLU A 488 33.99 -11.48 -22.82
N LYS A 489 33.93 -12.19 -23.94
CA LYS A 489 33.26 -11.71 -25.15
C LYS A 489 31.78 -11.39 -24.89
N ALA A 490 31.05 -12.31 -24.26
CA ALA A 490 29.65 -12.09 -23.93
C ALA A 490 29.45 -10.92 -22.94
N ILE A 491 30.35 -10.76 -21.95
CA ILE A 491 30.31 -9.64 -21.00
C ILE A 491 30.60 -8.31 -21.71
N SER A 492 31.57 -8.26 -22.62
CA SER A 492 31.90 -7.07 -23.39
C SER A 492 30.73 -6.66 -24.28
N GLU A 493 30.18 -7.60 -25.06
CA GLU A 493 29.03 -7.33 -25.93
C GLU A 493 27.78 -6.94 -25.14
N PHE A 494 27.54 -7.59 -23.99
CA PHE A 494 26.44 -7.21 -23.10
C PHE A 494 26.67 -5.83 -22.48
N SER A 495 27.90 -5.47 -22.12
CA SER A 495 28.25 -4.14 -21.61
C SER A 495 27.93 -3.06 -22.64
N ASP A 496 28.32 -3.28 -23.90
CA ASP A 496 28.02 -2.36 -24.99
C ASP A 496 26.50 -2.25 -25.19
N ALA A 497 25.80 -3.38 -25.29
CA ALA A 497 24.35 -3.40 -25.41
C ALA A 497 23.62 -2.74 -24.22
N ALA A 498 24.13 -2.92 -23.00
CA ALA A 498 23.57 -2.36 -21.76
C ALA A 498 23.71 -0.83 -21.69
N ALA A 499 24.66 -0.24 -22.42
CA ALA A 499 24.84 1.21 -22.46
C ALA A 499 23.60 1.96 -22.98
N SER A 500 22.76 1.29 -23.79
CA SER A 500 21.48 1.85 -24.27
C SER A 500 20.43 2.09 -23.18
N PHE A 501 20.57 1.45 -22.02
CA PHE A 501 19.55 1.47 -20.97
C PHE A 501 19.84 2.45 -19.82
N GLU A 502 20.92 3.24 -19.91
CA GLU A 502 21.31 4.28 -18.93
C GLU A 502 21.32 3.81 -17.46
N LEU A 503 21.76 2.57 -17.24
CA LEU A 503 21.78 1.96 -15.90
C LEU A 503 22.92 2.47 -15.02
N ARG A 504 22.77 2.31 -13.70
CA ARG A 504 23.87 2.53 -12.76
C ARG A 504 24.91 1.42 -12.90
N SER A 505 26.19 1.78 -12.73
CA SER A 505 27.31 0.82 -12.77
C SER A 505 27.09 -0.39 -11.85
N SER A 506 26.58 -0.18 -10.64
CA SER A 506 26.31 -1.27 -9.69
C SER A 506 25.26 -2.28 -10.18
N GLU A 507 24.25 -1.82 -10.94
CA GLU A 507 23.21 -2.71 -11.47
C GLU A 507 23.78 -3.55 -12.62
N ILE A 508 24.61 -2.96 -13.47
CA ILE A 508 25.34 -3.66 -14.52
C ILE A 508 26.30 -4.69 -13.91
N ASP A 509 27.03 -4.35 -12.84
CA ASP A 509 27.96 -5.26 -12.16
C ASP A 509 27.26 -6.52 -11.63
N THR A 510 26.06 -6.39 -11.05
CA THR A 510 25.29 -7.58 -10.61
C THR A 510 24.92 -8.49 -11.77
N LYS A 511 24.65 -7.93 -12.96
CA LYS A 511 24.32 -8.69 -14.17
C LYS A 511 25.56 -9.37 -14.76
N PHE A 512 26.72 -8.72 -14.73
CA PHE A 512 27.99 -9.34 -15.07
C PHE A 512 28.33 -10.53 -14.15
N GLN A 513 28.12 -10.38 -12.84
CA GLN A 513 28.28 -11.48 -11.89
C GLN A 513 27.32 -12.63 -12.20
N HIS A 514 26.06 -12.33 -12.54
CA HIS A 514 25.08 -13.34 -12.95
C HIS A 514 25.55 -14.13 -14.18
N LEU A 515 26.01 -13.45 -15.24
CA LEU A 515 26.49 -14.12 -16.45
C LEU A 515 27.73 -15.00 -16.18
N ARG A 516 28.67 -14.54 -15.34
CA ARG A 516 29.84 -15.34 -14.93
C ARG A 516 29.43 -16.57 -14.15
N GLU A 517 28.51 -16.43 -13.21
CA GLU A 517 28.04 -17.54 -12.39
C GLU A 517 27.20 -18.54 -13.21
N PHE A 518 26.38 -18.05 -14.13
CA PHE A 518 25.65 -18.87 -15.10
C PHE A 518 26.60 -19.71 -15.95
N ALA A 519 27.62 -19.08 -16.54
CA ALA A 519 28.63 -19.78 -17.34
C ALA A 519 29.36 -20.85 -16.49
N ARG A 520 29.77 -20.51 -15.25
CA ARG A 520 30.43 -21.45 -14.32
C ARG A 520 29.55 -22.66 -13.99
N ASN A 521 28.26 -22.42 -13.74
CA ASN A 521 27.31 -23.48 -13.42
C ASN A 521 27.03 -24.38 -14.63
N LEU A 522 26.95 -23.79 -15.84
CA LEU A 522 26.85 -24.55 -17.08
C LEU A 522 28.08 -25.45 -17.28
N LEU A 523 29.29 -24.93 -17.07
CA LEU A 523 30.53 -25.72 -17.16
C LEU A 523 30.51 -26.89 -16.16
N LYS A 524 30.16 -26.63 -14.89
CA LYS A 524 30.02 -27.67 -13.86
C LYS A 524 29.00 -28.72 -14.25
N MET A 525 27.84 -28.32 -14.77
CA MET A 525 26.79 -29.23 -15.23
C MET A 525 27.30 -30.13 -16.36
N LYS A 526 27.91 -29.55 -17.40
CA LYS A 526 28.44 -30.30 -18.55
C LYS A 526 29.58 -31.24 -18.16
N ALA A 527 30.46 -30.79 -17.27
CA ALA A 527 31.52 -31.64 -16.73
C ALA A 527 30.95 -32.85 -15.96
N ARG A 528 29.92 -32.65 -15.13
CA ARG A 528 29.23 -33.74 -14.42
C ARG A 528 28.54 -34.72 -15.36
N GLU A 529 27.84 -34.23 -16.38
CA GLU A 529 27.20 -35.09 -17.40
C GLU A 529 28.21 -36.02 -18.10
N LYS A 530 29.43 -35.52 -18.36
CA LYS A 530 30.49 -36.29 -19.03
C LYS A 530 31.33 -37.14 -18.07
N ALA A 531 31.34 -36.82 -16.78
CA ALA A 531 32.00 -37.58 -15.72
C ALA A 531 31.15 -38.73 -15.16
N ASP A 532 29.96 -38.99 -15.73
CA ASP A 532 29.15 -40.16 -15.39
C ASP A 532 29.96 -41.46 -15.50
N ALA A 533 29.91 -42.29 -14.45
CA ALA A 533 30.73 -43.49 -14.31
C ALA A 533 30.61 -44.42 -15.53
N GLY A 534 29.40 -44.66 -16.04
CA GLY A 534 29.19 -45.52 -17.21
C GLY A 534 29.86 -44.97 -18.47
N ARG A 535 29.80 -43.65 -18.68
CA ARG A 535 30.46 -42.97 -19.81
C ARG A 535 31.98 -42.99 -19.68
N VAL A 536 32.50 -42.77 -18.47
CA VAL A 536 33.95 -42.79 -18.21
C VAL A 536 34.52 -44.19 -18.45
N LEU A 537 33.88 -45.24 -17.90
CA LEU A 537 34.29 -46.63 -18.10
C LEU A 537 34.31 -47.01 -19.59
N LYS A 538 33.24 -46.66 -20.33
CA LYS A 538 33.17 -46.90 -21.78
C LYS A 538 34.32 -46.23 -22.52
N ARG A 539 34.64 -44.98 -22.19
CA ARG A 539 35.74 -44.24 -22.82
C ARG A 539 37.11 -44.85 -22.52
N MET A 540 37.31 -45.28 -21.27
CA MET A 540 38.53 -45.99 -20.88
C MET A 540 38.71 -47.28 -21.68
N MET A 541 37.61 -48.01 -21.94
CA MET A 541 37.60 -49.21 -22.77
C MET A 541 37.81 -48.91 -24.27
N ASP A 542 37.19 -47.87 -24.81
CA ASP A 542 37.36 -47.50 -26.22
C ASP A 542 38.80 -47.02 -26.50
N ARG A 543 39.40 -46.29 -25.55
CA ARG A 543 40.79 -45.84 -25.67
C ARG A 543 41.80 -46.97 -25.54
N SER A 544 41.54 -47.95 -24.67
CA SER A 544 42.39 -49.15 -24.57
C SER A 544 42.30 -49.99 -25.83
N LYS A 545 41.09 -50.21 -26.36
CA LYS A 545 40.85 -50.86 -27.66
C LYS A 545 41.65 -50.21 -28.79
N GLN A 546 41.56 -48.90 -28.91
CA GLN A 546 42.29 -48.15 -29.93
C GLN A 546 43.82 -48.30 -29.80
N VAL A 547 44.36 -48.46 -28.59
CA VAL A 547 45.79 -48.71 -28.39
C VAL A 547 46.17 -50.12 -28.87
N PHE A 548 45.35 -51.12 -28.57
CA PHE A 548 45.56 -52.48 -29.05
C PHE A 548 45.39 -52.60 -30.57
N ASP A 549 44.39 -51.95 -31.17
CA ASP A 549 44.16 -51.96 -32.62
C ASP A 549 45.29 -51.24 -33.37
N ASN A 550 45.76 -50.10 -32.85
CA ASN A 550 46.93 -49.41 -33.42
C ASN A 550 48.20 -50.26 -33.32
N TYR A 551 48.34 -51.05 -32.24
CA TYR A 551 49.42 -52.01 -32.13
C TYR A 551 49.29 -53.10 -33.20
N GLU A 552 48.12 -53.71 -33.36
CA GLU A 552 47.90 -54.73 -34.38
C GLU A 552 48.17 -54.21 -35.80
N ASN A 553 47.78 -52.97 -36.09
CA ASN A 553 47.97 -52.32 -37.40
C ASN A 553 49.42 -51.85 -37.64
N SER A 554 50.15 -51.48 -36.58
CA SER A 554 51.55 -51.05 -36.68
C SER A 554 52.55 -52.23 -36.71
N MET A 555 52.07 -53.45 -36.49
CA MET A 555 52.90 -54.65 -36.43
C MET A 555 53.27 -55.12 -37.84
N SER A 556 54.48 -54.76 -38.30
CA SER A 556 55.07 -55.38 -39.50
C SER A 556 55.49 -56.82 -39.20
N TRP A 557 55.24 -57.72 -40.14
CA TRP A 557 55.52 -59.16 -40.03
C TRP A 557 56.99 -59.52 -39.72
N TYR A 558 57.90 -58.57 -39.84
CA TYR A 558 59.35 -58.74 -39.66
C TYR A 558 59.97 -58.13 -38.38
N LYS A 559 59.24 -57.36 -37.55
CA LYS A 559 59.85 -56.73 -36.37
C LYS A 559 59.72 -57.60 -35.11
N SER A 560 60.86 -57.78 -34.44
CA SER A 560 61.05 -58.52 -33.19
C SER A 560 60.46 -57.79 -31.98
N GLU A 561 59.87 -58.58 -31.08
CA GLU A 561 59.54 -58.33 -29.66
C GLU A 561 59.37 -56.86 -29.26
N THR A 562 58.19 -56.32 -29.54
CA THR A 562 57.63 -55.27 -28.67
C THR A 562 57.08 -55.96 -27.42
N ASN A 563 57.51 -55.52 -26.24
CA ASN A 563 57.03 -56.06 -24.98
C ASN A 563 55.52 -55.79 -24.87
N LEU A 564 54.72 -56.86 -24.88
CA LEU A 564 53.27 -56.74 -24.70
C LEU A 564 52.93 -56.04 -23.39
N ASP A 565 53.74 -56.26 -22.36
CA ASP A 565 53.66 -55.57 -21.07
C ASP A 565 53.82 -54.05 -21.20
N GLU A 566 54.58 -53.56 -22.18
CA GLU A 566 54.72 -52.12 -22.45
C GLU A 566 53.50 -51.52 -23.14
N ILE A 567 52.85 -52.30 -24.02
CA ILE A 567 51.61 -51.88 -24.69
C ILE A 567 50.44 -51.91 -23.72
N GLU A 568 50.36 -52.95 -22.89
CA GLU A 568 49.41 -53.05 -21.79
C GLU A 568 49.59 -51.87 -20.82
N ARG A 569 50.84 -51.55 -20.43
CA ARG A 569 51.17 -50.37 -19.61
C ARG A 569 50.74 -49.06 -20.28
N LYS A 570 50.93 -48.94 -21.60
CA LYS A 570 50.52 -47.76 -22.38
C LYS A 570 49.01 -47.63 -22.48
N ALA A 571 48.27 -48.73 -22.60
CA ALA A 571 46.80 -48.76 -22.58
C ALA A 571 46.28 -48.34 -21.19
N LEU A 572 46.81 -48.94 -20.13
CA LEU A 572 46.45 -48.61 -18.75
C LEU A 572 46.77 -47.14 -18.42
N SER A 573 47.95 -46.64 -18.78
CA SER A 573 48.32 -45.23 -18.57
C SER A 573 47.39 -44.27 -19.31
N LYS A 574 47.01 -44.58 -20.56
CA LYS A 574 46.07 -43.74 -21.33
C LYS A 574 44.65 -43.76 -20.76
N SER A 575 44.17 -44.90 -20.27
CA SER A 575 42.84 -45.01 -19.64
C SER A 575 42.81 -44.37 -18.25
N LEU A 576 43.89 -44.49 -17.47
CA LEU A 576 44.03 -43.82 -16.18
C LEU A 576 43.99 -42.30 -16.31
N ARG A 577 44.56 -41.78 -17.39
CA ARG A 577 44.53 -40.35 -17.67
C ARG A 577 43.13 -39.84 -17.95
N ILE A 578 42.29 -40.61 -18.64
CA ILE A 578 40.86 -40.28 -18.81
C ILE A 578 40.19 -40.19 -17.44
N LEU A 579 40.46 -41.14 -16.56
CA LEU A 579 39.94 -41.12 -15.19
C LEU A 579 40.41 -39.88 -14.41
N SER A 580 41.69 -39.51 -14.52
CA SER A 580 42.25 -38.33 -13.85
C SER A 580 41.62 -37.02 -14.34
N ILE A 581 41.38 -36.89 -15.65
CA ILE A 581 40.74 -35.70 -16.24
C ILE A 581 39.28 -35.59 -15.78
N MET A 582 38.59 -36.71 -15.61
CA MET A 582 37.18 -36.75 -15.21
C MET A 582 36.96 -36.73 -13.69
N ALA A 583 38.02 -36.80 -12.88
CA ALA A 583 37.93 -36.86 -11.42
C ALA A 583 37.60 -35.49 -10.79
N ALA A 584 38.13 -34.40 -11.33
CA ALA A 584 37.94 -33.06 -10.79
C ALA A 584 38.00 -31.97 -11.88
N ILE A 585 37.26 -30.88 -11.67
CA ILE A 585 37.36 -29.67 -12.50
C ILE A 585 38.60 -28.88 -12.10
N ARG A 586 39.53 -28.69 -13.04
CA ARG A 586 40.76 -27.89 -12.84
C ARG A 586 40.57 -26.48 -13.38
N TYR A 587 39.94 -25.63 -12.57
CA TYR A 587 39.62 -24.24 -12.92
C TYR A 587 40.64 -23.20 -12.43
N ASP A 588 41.45 -23.49 -11.42
CA ASP A 588 42.56 -22.64 -10.98
C ASP A 588 43.86 -23.31 -11.45
N GLU A 589 44.86 -22.60 -11.97
CA GLU A 589 46.06 -23.14 -12.64
C GLU A 589 46.98 -24.02 -11.76
N MET A 590 46.50 -24.44 -10.59
CA MET A 590 47.25 -25.26 -9.64
C MET A 590 47.46 -26.67 -10.22
N PRO A 591 48.72 -27.15 -10.28
CA PRO A 591 49.01 -28.52 -10.65
C PRO A 591 48.40 -29.46 -9.61
N ASP A 592 47.68 -30.49 -10.04
CA ASP A 592 47.15 -31.52 -9.16
C ASP A 592 47.99 -32.79 -9.23
N GLN A 593 48.17 -33.44 -8.09
CA GLN A 593 48.92 -34.70 -8.03
C GLN A 593 48.06 -35.92 -8.40
N ILE A 594 46.82 -35.75 -8.85
CA ILE A 594 45.88 -36.87 -9.11
C ILE A 594 46.46 -37.86 -10.13
N GLU A 595 47.02 -37.39 -11.26
CA GLU A 595 47.61 -38.27 -12.27
C GLU A 595 48.88 -38.98 -11.74
N ASN A 596 49.69 -38.28 -10.93
CA ASN A 596 50.89 -38.83 -10.30
C ASN A 596 50.54 -39.85 -9.20
N ASN A 597 49.64 -39.51 -8.27
CA ASN A 597 49.15 -40.40 -7.22
C ASN A 597 48.46 -41.64 -7.78
N CYS A 598 47.64 -41.48 -8.83
CA CYS A 598 47.01 -42.60 -9.51
C CYS A 598 48.06 -43.51 -10.18
N SER A 599 49.08 -42.94 -10.83
CA SER A 599 50.10 -43.73 -11.51
C SER A 599 51.07 -44.41 -10.53
N GLU A 600 51.49 -43.74 -9.47
CA GLU A 600 52.31 -44.31 -8.40
C GLU A 600 51.61 -45.48 -7.69
N SER A 601 50.30 -45.37 -7.44
CA SER A 601 49.49 -46.43 -6.82
C SER A 601 49.35 -47.70 -7.67
N ILE A 602 49.58 -47.64 -8.98
CA ILE A 602 49.41 -48.77 -9.91
C ILE A 602 50.74 -49.46 -10.20
N PHE A 603 51.86 -48.73 -10.14
CA PHE A 603 53.19 -49.24 -10.47
C PHE A 603 54.04 -49.66 -9.25
N ALA A 604 53.59 -49.34 -8.02
CA ALA A 604 54.19 -49.89 -6.80
C ALA A 604 53.79 -51.37 -6.61
N LYS A 605 54.71 -52.30 -6.88
CA LYS A 605 54.60 -53.71 -6.47
C LYS A 605 55.56 -53.96 -5.32
N ASP A 606 55.04 -54.27 -4.14
CA ASP A 606 55.83 -54.86 -3.05
C ASP A 606 55.74 -56.39 -3.02
N ALA A 607 56.80 -57.01 -2.51
CA ALA A 607 57.15 -58.43 -2.59
C ALA A 607 56.14 -59.42 -1.96
N HIS A 608 54.98 -58.98 -1.48
CA HIS A 608 53.95 -59.81 -0.82
C HIS A 608 52.55 -59.69 -1.45
N GLY A 609 52.41 -59.12 -2.65
CA GLY A 609 51.17 -59.23 -3.43
C GLY A 609 49.95 -58.51 -2.84
N SER A 610 50.17 -57.49 -2.01
CA SER A 610 49.14 -56.59 -1.50
C SER A 610 49.38 -55.18 -2.03
N CYS A 611 48.40 -54.59 -2.73
CA CYS A 611 48.41 -53.19 -3.11
C CYS A 611 48.19 -52.32 -1.87
N ILE A 612 49.25 -51.74 -1.32
CA ILE A 612 49.14 -50.55 -0.47
C ILE A 612 49.53 -49.38 -1.36
N GLY A 613 48.54 -48.62 -1.81
CA GLY A 613 48.75 -47.41 -2.61
C GLY A 613 47.75 -46.32 -2.22
N PRO A 614 48.06 -45.03 -2.50
CA PRO A 614 47.34 -43.85 -2.03
C PRO A 614 45.86 -43.74 -2.48
N LEU A 615 45.32 -44.73 -3.21
CA LEU A 615 43.88 -44.98 -3.38
C LEU A 615 43.20 -45.55 -2.11
N ALA A 616 43.87 -45.48 -0.96
CA ALA A 616 43.36 -45.86 0.37
C ALA A 616 43.00 -44.65 1.25
N LEU A 617 43.17 -43.42 0.77
CA LEU A 617 42.75 -42.21 1.47
C LEU A 617 41.29 -41.87 1.12
N ASP A 618 40.49 -41.60 2.15
CA ASP A 618 39.07 -41.19 2.04
C ASP A 618 38.90 -39.80 1.39
N THR A 619 40.00 -39.11 1.08
CA THR A 619 40.05 -37.78 0.43
C THR A 619 41.27 -37.66 -0.48
N TRP A 620 41.14 -36.91 -1.59
CA TRP A 620 42.29 -36.55 -2.42
C TRP A 620 43.16 -35.52 -1.64
N GLU A 621 44.34 -35.91 -1.15
CA GLU A 621 45.30 -34.96 -0.58
C GLU A 621 45.67 -33.91 -1.65
N GLU A 622 45.53 -32.62 -1.30
CA GLU A 622 45.90 -31.45 -2.10
C GLU A 622 45.03 -31.07 -3.32
N VAL A 623 43.81 -31.58 -3.44
CA VAL A 623 42.82 -30.92 -4.32
C VAL A 623 42.43 -29.59 -3.68
N SER A 624 42.75 -28.47 -4.35
CA SER A 624 42.45 -27.13 -3.84
C SER A 624 41.00 -27.05 -3.36
N GLN A 625 40.72 -26.34 -2.27
CA GLN A 625 39.36 -26.22 -1.69
C GLN A 625 38.32 -25.68 -2.70
N ASN A 626 38.76 -25.11 -3.83
CA ASN A 626 37.92 -24.58 -4.92
C ASN A 626 37.68 -25.56 -6.08
N SER A 627 38.47 -26.63 -6.23
CA SER A 627 38.28 -27.62 -7.29
C SER A 627 37.02 -28.45 -7.03
N THR A 628 36.04 -28.37 -7.92
CA THR A 628 34.80 -29.15 -7.79
C THR A 628 35.10 -30.61 -8.16
N THR A 629 35.12 -31.49 -7.15
CA THR A 629 35.22 -32.94 -7.33
C THR A 629 34.04 -33.46 -8.15
N LEU A 630 34.32 -34.15 -9.25
CA LEU A 630 33.31 -34.75 -10.14
C LEU A 630 33.06 -36.22 -9.79
N LEU A 631 34.13 -36.96 -9.48
CA LEU A 631 34.08 -38.34 -9.03
C LEU A 631 34.78 -38.45 -7.68
N LYS A 632 34.13 -39.11 -6.72
CA LYS A 632 34.74 -39.35 -5.42
C LYS A 632 35.90 -40.36 -5.57
N PRO A 633 36.91 -40.32 -4.67
CA PRO A 633 37.99 -41.31 -4.66
C PRO A 633 37.48 -42.76 -4.67
N GLU A 634 36.43 -43.06 -3.92
CA GLU A 634 35.77 -44.36 -3.86
C GLU A 634 35.18 -44.79 -5.22
N ASP A 635 34.50 -43.87 -5.90
CA ASP A 635 33.91 -44.10 -7.22
C ASP A 635 34.99 -44.30 -8.27
N CYS A 636 36.07 -43.49 -8.24
CA CYS A 636 37.23 -43.67 -9.11
C CYS A 636 37.89 -45.03 -8.92
N LYS A 637 38.03 -45.49 -7.66
CA LYS A 637 38.59 -46.80 -7.33
C LYS A 637 37.71 -47.94 -7.82
N SER A 638 36.40 -47.86 -7.55
CA SER A 638 35.42 -48.84 -8.04
C SER A 638 35.46 -48.94 -9.56
N LEU A 639 35.43 -47.79 -10.24
CA LEU A 639 35.48 -47.70 -11.70
C LEU A 639 36.77 -48.30 -12.27
N TRP A 640 37.91 -48.01 -11.65
CA TRP A 640 39.20 -48.55 -12.06
C TRP A 640 39.25 -50.08 -11.90
N MET A 641 38.73 -50.61 -10.78
CA MET A 641 38.66 -52.06 -10.57
C MET A 641 37.75 -52.73 -11.59
N THR A 642 36.58 -52.15 -11.89
CA THR A 642 35.69 -52.65 -12.95
C THR A 642 36.38 -52.63 -14.31
N PHE A 643 37.08 -51.55 -14.66
CA PHE A 643 37.85 -51.45 -15.90
C PHE A 643 38.93 -52.53 -16.00
N ILE A 644 39.67 -52.80 -14.91
CA ILE A 644 40.69 -53.85 -14.89
C ILE A 644 40.08 -55.24 -15.09
N GLU A 645 38.90 -55.53 -14.54
CA GLU A 645 38.20 -56.79 -14.83
C GLU A 645 37.75 -56.88 -16.30
N GLU A 646 37.23 -55.78 -16.86
CA GLU A 646 36.73 -55.75 -18.24
C GLU A 646 37.83 -55.78 -19.31
N ILE A 647 39.04 -55.29 -19.02
CA ILE A 647 40.16 -55.30 -19.96
C ILE A 647 40.90 -56.66 -20.01
N LYS A 648 40.82 -57.48 -18.95
CA LYS A 648 41.43 -58.83 -18.89
C LYS A 648 41.11 -59.73 -20.09
N PRO A 649 39.84 -59.90 -20.53
CA PRO A 649 39.54 -60.72 -21.69
C PRO A 649 40.18 -60.17 -22.96
N MET A 650 40.26 -58.84 -23.11
CA MET A 650 40.87 -58.20 -24.27
C MET A 650 42.39 -58.41 -24.30
N VAL A 651 43.06 -58.28 -23.15
CA VAL A 651 44.50 -58.58 -23.03
C VAL A 651 44.78 -60.06 -23.31
N THR A 652 43.92 -60.96 -22.82
CA THR A 652 44.07 -62.41 -23.03
C THR A 652 43.88 -62.78 -24.50
N ASP A 653 42.91 -62.17 -25.18
CA ASP A 653 42.68 -62.33 -26.61
C ASP A 653 43.89 -61.86 -27.42
N VAL A 654 44.42 -60.66 -27.15
CA VAL A 654 45.64 -60.15 -27.80
C VAL A 654 46.86 -61.07 -27.53
N LYS A 655 47.03 -61.57 -26.30
CA LYS A 655 48.07 -62.58 -25.94
C LYS A 655 47.93 -63.85 -26.78
N SER A 656 46.71 -64.40 -26.87
CA SER A 656 46.44 -65.62 -27.62
C SER A 656 46.72 -65.47 -29.12
N ARG A 657 46.38 -64.31 -29.70
CA ARG A 657 46.64 -63.98 -31.11
C ARG A 657 48.15 -63.80 -31.37
N GLN A 658 48.88 -63.19 -30.44
CA GLN A 658 50.33 -63.06 -30.53
C GLN A 658 51.01 -64.44 -30.46
N ASP A 659 50.59 -65.31 -29.55
CA ASP A 659 51.13 -66.66 -29.42
C ASP A 659 50.79 -67.54 -30.62
N ALA A 660 49.58 -67.41 -31.17
CA ALA A 660 49.22 -68.05 -32.44
C ALA A 660 50.12 -67.58 -33.58
N ARG A 661 50.41 -66.27 -33.68
CA ARG A 661 51.34 -65.72 -34.69
C ARG A 661 52.79 -66.18 -34.47
N ARG A 662 53.27 -66.25 -33.23
CA ARG A 662 54.59 -66.80 -32.89
C ARG A 662 54.70 -68.27 -33.30
N LYS A 663 53.67 -69.07 -33.02
CA LYS A 663 53.59 -70.47 -33.47
C LYS A 663 53.64 -70.54 -35.00
N THR A 664 52.83 -69.75 -35.71
CA THR A 664 52.84 -69.71 -37.19
C THR A 664 54.19 -69.25 -37.75
N GLN A 665 54.85 -68.25 -37.15
CA GLN A 665 56.21 -67.84 -37.52
C GLN A 665 57.24 -68.95 -37.27
N SER A 666 57.13 -69.70 -36.18
CA SER A 666 57.97 -70.88 -35.92
C SER A 666 57.71 -71.99 -36.95
N TYR A 667 56.45 -72.20 -37.36
CA TYR A 667 56.09 -73.17 -38.40
C TYR A 667 56.54 -72.75 -39.80
N VAL A 668 56.59 -71.45 -40.12
CA VAL A 668 57.14 -70.95 -41.39
C VAL A 668 58.67 -70.98 -41.39
N ALA A 669 59.31 -70.73 -40.25
CA ALA A 669 60.75 -70.91 -40.07
C ALA A 669 61.18 -72.39 -40.14
N VAL A 670 60.32 -73.32 -39.71
CA VAL A 670 60.54 -74.78 -39.82
C VAL A 670 60.09 -75.32 -41.19
N GLY A 671 59.04 -74.76 -41.78
CA GLY A 671 58.42 -75.18 -43.05
C GLY A 671 59.16 -74.74 -44.32
N THR A 672 60.15 -73.85 -44.20
CA THR A 672 61.15 -73.66 -45.27
C THR A 672 62.13 -74.84 -45.38
N GLY A 673 62.04 -75.83 -44.48
CA GLY A 673 62.82 -77.07 -44.53
C GLY A 673 62.11 -78.32 -45.06
N ALA A 674 60.78 -78.34 -45.29
CA ALA A 674 60.11 -79.60 -45.67
C ALA A 674 58.86 -79.46 -46.56
N ALA A 675 58.90 -80.22 -47.66
CA ALA A 675 57.81 -80.76 -48.48
C ALA A 675 57.29 -79.93 -49.68
N VAL A 676 58.02 -80.14 -50.79
CA VAL A 676 57.49 -80.33 -52.14
C VAL A 676 56.55 -81.56 -52.18
N GLY A 677 55.35 -81.45 -52.79
CA GLY A 677 54.72 -82.58 -53.50
C GLY A 677 53.20 -82.88 -53.32
N VAL A 678 52.40 -82.52 -54.35
CA VAL A 678 51.30 -83.27 -55.03
C VAL A 678 50.08 -83.76 -54.19
N ALA A 679 48.82 -83.29 -54.31
CA ALA A 679 47.78 -83.21 -55.38
C ALA A 679 46.79 -84.41 -55.54
N ALA A 680 45.49 -84.09 -55.37
CA ALA A 680 44.24 -84.53 -56.07
C ALA A 680 43.62 -85.96 -55.98
N ALA A 681 42.31 -86.04 -55.60
CA ALA A 681 41.15 -86.74 -56.25
C ALA A 681 39.92 -86.91 -55.28
N ALA A 682 38.75 -86.28 -55.52
CA ALA A 682 37.42 -86.80 -55.95
C ALA A 682 36.80 -87.98 -55.13
N ALA A 683 35.49 -88.19 -54.85
CA ALA A 683 34.19 -87.50 -54.96
C ALA A 683 33.08 -88.37 -54.26
N ALA A 684 31.90 -87.78 -53.98
CA ALA A 684 30.54 -88.38 -53.84
C ALA A 684 30.00 -88.95 -52.49
N ALA A 685 29.03 -88.24 -51.89
CA ALA A 685 27.66 -88.71 -51.55
C ALA A 685 26.79 -87.56 -50.96
N VAL A 686 25.58 -87.40 -51.49
CA VAL A 686 24.53 -86.40 -51.14
C VAL A 686 23.52 -87.10 -50.20
N VAL A 687 23.05 -86.54 -49.07
CA VAL A 687 21.77 -85.80 -48.88
C VAL A 687 21.64 -85.42 -47.37
N ALA A 688 21.14 -84.19 -47.12
CA ALA A 688 20.37 -83.67 -45.96
C ALA A 688 21.02 -82.53 -45.13
N GLY A 689 20.50 -81.31 -45.29
CA GLY A 689 20.62 -80.20 -44.32
C GLY A 689 21.09 -78.86 -44.93
N PRO A 690 20.29 -77.77 -44.94
CA PRO A 690 20.54 -76.55 -45.75
C PRO A 690 21.65 -75.66 -45.13
N ALA A 691 22.64 -75.18 -45.90
CA ALA A 691 22.62 -74.06 -46.86
C ALA A 691 22.48 -72.69 -46.13
N VAL A 692 23.32 -71.66 -46.30
CA VAL A 692 24.05 -71.19 -47.50
C VAL A 692 25.29 -70.36 -47.10
N VAL A 693 26.39 -70.61 -47.79
CA VAL A 693 27.63 -69.83 -47.88
C VAL A 693 27.49 -68.77 -48.98
N ALA A 694 28.21 -67.67 -48.78
CA ALA A 694 28.70 -66.63 -49.70
C ALA A 694 28.61 -66.83 -51.23
N ASN A 695 28.61 -65.70 -51.95
CA ASN A 695 29.16 -65.60 -53.29
C ASN A 695 30.29 -64.55 -53.35
N LEU A 696 31.49 -65.02 -53.73
CA LEU A 696 32.57 -64.27 -54.37
C LEU A 696 32.10 -63.80 -55.77
N GLY A 697 32.66 -62.84 -56.49
CA GLY A 697 34.02 -62.31 -56.65
C GLY A 697 33.94 -61.14 -57.66
N ILE A 698 34.95 -60.33 -57.88
CA ILE A 698 35.98 -60.54 -58.90
C ILE A 698 37.07 -59.46 -58.73
N ALA A 699 38.26 -59.90 -59.12
CA ALA A 699 39.57 -59.29 -59.09
C ALA A 699 39.80 -58.02 -59.93
N PHE A 700 40.85 -57.28 -59.49
CA PHE A 700 41.91 -56.65 -60.28
C PHE A 700 41.66 -55.33 -61.05
N ILE A 701 42.61 -54.39 -60.83
CA ILE A 701 43.13 -53.30 -61.69
C ILE A 701 42.98 -51.85 -61.14
N THR A 702 44.18 -51.25 -60.92
CA THR A 702 44.57 -49.81 -60.91
C THR A 702 44.21 -48.85 -59.78
N ARG A 703 45.27 -48.58 -58.99
CA ARG A 703 45.87 -47.27 -58.67
C ARG A 703 45.46 -46.07 -59.56
N ALA A 704 45.39 -44.89 -58.91
CA ALA A 704 45.24 -43.50 -59.41
C ALA A 704 43.78 -42.98 -59.33
N MET A 705 43.41 -41.84 -58.73
CA MET A 705 44.11 -40.59 -58.41
C MET A 705 43.44 -39.88 -57.22
N ARG A 706 44.26 -39.23 -56.37
CA ARG A 706 44.07 -37.87 -55.81
C ARG A 706 42.71 -37.20 -56.09
N ARG A 707 41.95 -36.88 -55.03
CA ARG A 707 41.84 -35.52 -54.47
C ARG A 707 41.11 -35.56 -53.13
#